data_AF-A0A2W4X176-F1
#
_entry.id   AF-A0A2W4X176-F1
#
_cell.length_a   1.000
_cell.length_b   1.000
_cell.length_c   1.000
_cell.angle_alpha   90.00
_cell.angle_beta   90.00
_cell.angle_gamma   90.00
#
_symmetry.space_group_name_H-M   'P 1'
#
loop_
_entity.id
_entity.type
_entity.pdbx_description
1 polymer ?
#
loop_
_entity_poly.entity_id
_entity_poly.type
_entity_poly.pdbx_seq_one_letter_code
_entity_poly.pdbx_strand_id
1 'polypeptide(L)'
;MSSAQSWSVKGIDPKVREAAREAAARQGMSLGEYLSQALAGQSPTGGQPATTQHPPRPRSTRYLGSLDAESDDDWSVGTRPHDPSRLAQRIESIERRTQLAVTGLDRAVSTIDRSVLGLAARIEDAEAAATDAADRISEALEQFRAAGETLSGKLAYAEHSAVESKYAYDGAKGELDSVRERLEHQVSVAEEVARRAEAAASFLTGEMENGEGLVAKTLAEARAIAEDAARQAAEASADAVQELRRLQEEMSERLAETETSTRRAIESAVAEVHTENRGTREALLEEVVRLETEISKRVGAVDQLKSEQAALIVRIERAEAGSRESTAGLRQAAGAAIADLRNAQLTLAARLKHVEDTSGAGEGIDLTVLRQAQSDIAERLASLEAKTDSSPVSEALAAFEARIASIENGGVNNDKLEHVDGAVRTLDVALQRLTERIAETESTANTAIRTLEETVSSLGARVEQGTGAVETEVVRAMLEQRLDTMAQQVSQMVGEARHELQDQLQAALEGVAGEGLEGALADVNRRLAAAERRQAQTIEAISLEIRRMSETVDKRLRAVETRNDDAAGAAVREELSRMASTLEQRFDDIERREAGAFDRMGLEIGRLSERLEERVGAVENRSAQAIEQVGEQVARMADRFNQRQDILARELGERMLDSEERAGARVTEAINSIMHRLAEVEEHSAEAIAPVQKAVSSVASKLERIESGQDAIDTSAPRADA
;
A
#
# COMPACT_ATOMS: atom_id res chain seq x y z
N MET A 1 24.18 55.57 18.31
CA MET A 1 25.45 55.07 18.89
C MET A 1 25.04 54.38 20.18
N SER A 2 24.84 53.07 20.23
CA SER A 2 25.90 52.06 20.11
C SER A 2 25.46 50.78 19.38
N SER A 3 26.46 50.15 18.77
CA SER A 3 26.47 49.04 17.81
C SER A 3 25.89 47.72 18.31
N ALA A 4 24.85 47.22 17.63
CA ALA A 4 24.46 45.81 17.66
C ALA A 4 25.48 44.99 16.84
N GLN A 5 26.55 44.54 17.51
CA GLN A 5 27.53 43.64 16.91
C GLN A 5 26.96 42.22 16.90
N SER A 6 26.63 41.71 15.71
CA SER A 6 26.09 40.37 15.49
C SER A 6 27.16 39.31 15.77
N TRP A 7 27.04 38.57 16.88
CA TRP A 7 27.88 37.40 17.13
C TRP A 7 27.40 36.22 16.29
N SER A 8 28.26 35.77 15.37
CA SER A 8 28.03 34.57 14.55
C SER A 8 28.29 33.32 15.39
N VAL A 9 27.21 32.62 15.77
CA VAL A 9 27.28 31.37 16.54
C VAL A 9 27.37 30.17 15.58
N LYS A 10 28.57 29.93 15.04
CA LYS A 10 28.88 28.71 14.28
C LYS A 10 29.76 27.80 15.15
N GLY A 11 29.21 26.67 15.59
CA GLY A 11 29.96 25.62 16.32
C GLY A 11 29.54 25.33 17.77
N ILE A 12 28.53 26.01 18.33
CA ILE A 12 28.05 25.74 19.71
C ILE A 12 26.88 24.74 19.70
N ASP A 13 27.00 23.72 20.54
CA ASP A 13 26.04 22.62 20.74
C ASP A 13 24.58 23.14 20.88
N PRO A 14 23.61 22.58 20.11
CA PRO A 14 22.22 23.02 20.11
C PRO A 14 21.61 23.09 21.52
N LYS A 15 21.92 22.13 22.39
CA LYS A 15 21.36 22.06 23.75
C LYS A 15 21.80 23.22 24.62
N VAL A 16 23.06 23.66 24.46
CA VAL A 16 23.62 24.78 25.22
C VAL A 16 22.98 26.11 24.79
N ARG A 17 22.64 26.23 23.50
CA ARG A 17 21.95 27.42 22.96
C ARG A 17 20.53 27.54 23.47
N GLU A 18 19.83 26.42 23.53
CA GLU A 18 18.47 26.34 24.05
C GLU A 18 18.43 26.62 25.55
N ALA A 19 19.36 26.03 26.32
CA ALA A 19 19.50 26.31 27.75
C ALA A 19 19.84 27.77 28.05
N ALA A 20 20.72 28.41 27.25
CA ALA A 20 21.02 29.83 27.39
C ALA A 20 19.82 30.73 27.04
N ARG A 21 19.01 30.32 26.07
CA ARG A 21 17.77 31.03 25.70
C ARG A 21 16.70 30.91 26.77
N GLU A 22 16.56 29.73 27.36
CA GLU A 22 15.64 29.48 28.47
C GLU A 22 16.07 30.23 29.75
N ALA A 23 17.38 30.31 30.02
CA ALA A 23 17.92 31.09 31.13
C ALA A 23 17.72 32.60 30.94
N ALA A 24 17.91 33.11 29.71
CA ALA A 24 17.61 34.49 29.37
C ALA A 24 16.11 34.81 29.49
N ALA A 25 15.24 33.89 29.05
CA ALA A 25 13.79 34.01 29.17
C ALA A 25 13.32 34.01 30.64
N ARG A 26 13.89 33.15 31.50
CA ARG A 26 13.62 33.16 32.95
C ARG A 26 13.99 34.49 33.61
N GLN A 27 14.97 35.20 33.07
CA GLN A 27 15.42 36.50 33.59
C GLN A 27 14.82 37.69 32.84
N GLY A 28 13.88 37.45 31.91
CA GLY A 28 13.15 38.49 31.19
C GLY A 28 14.00 39.35 30.26
N MET A 29 15.18 38.88 29.85
CA MET A 29 16.13 39.64 29.03
C MET A 29 16.41 38.97 27.68
N SER A 30 16.92 39.74 26.71
CA SER A 30 17.28 39.20 25.40
C SER A 30 18.54 38.34 25.50
N LEU A 31 18.64 37.30 24.67
CA LEU A 31 19.79 36.37 24.66
C LEU A 31 21.13 37.10 24.47
N GLY A 32 21.18 38.15 23.64
CA GLY A 32 22.39 38.93 23.42
C GLY A 32 22.84 39.71 24.66
N GLU A 33 21.88 40.24 25.42
CA GLU A 33 22.11 40.99 26.65
C GLU A 33 22.55 40.05 27.78
N TYR A 34 21.90 38.88 27.89
CA TYR A 34 22.28 37.80 28.80
C TYR A 34 23.71 37.32 28.59
N LEU A 35 24.10 37.08 27.33
CA LEU A 35 25.45 36.64 26.99
C LEU A 35 26.49 37.73 27.24
N SER A 36 26.16 38.99 26.93
CA SER A 36 27.06 40.12 27.21
C SER A 36 27.32 40.29 28.71
N GLN A 37 26.30 40.08 29.55
CA GLN A 37 26.42 40.12 31.00
C GLN A 37 27.18 38.92 31.56
N ALA A 38 26.94 37.72 31.01
CA ALA A 38 27.68 36.51 31.36
C ALA A 38 29.18 36.63 31.04
N LEU A 39 29.52 37.22 29.89
CA LEU A 39 30.91 37.42 29.47
C LEU A 39 31.60 38.55 30.26
N ALA A 40 30.87 39.63 30.58
CA ALA A 40 31.37 40.70 31.44
C ALA A 40 31.66 40.21 32.87
N GLY A 41 30.94 39.17 33.33
CA GLY A 41 31.22 38.49 34.60
C GLY A 41 32.46 37.58 34.59
N GLN A 42 33.10 37.38 33.43
CA GLN A 42 34.17 36.40 33.25
C GLN A 42 35.46 37.05 32.71
N SER A 43 36.11 37.86 33.54
CA SER A 43 37.53 38.24 33.38
C SER A 43 38.37 37.68 34.53
N PRO A 44 39.63 37.21 34.30
CA PRO A 44 40.33 36.34 35.22
C PRO A 44 41.31 37.10 36.13
N THR A 45 41.16 36.99 37.45
CA THR A 45 42.26 37.11 38.41
C THR A 45 41.93 36.32 39.66
N GLY A 46 42.84 35.41 40.04
CA GLY A 46 42.60 34.32 40.98
C GLY A 46 42.57 34.67 42.47
N GLY A 47 41.96 33.76 43.22
CA GLY A 47 41.93 33.69 44.69
C GLY A 47 40.69 32.94 45.20
N GLN A 48 40.86 31.69 45.65
CA GLN A 48 39.87 30.75 46.23
C GLN A 48 39.11 31.29 47.49
N PRO A 49 38.13 30.56 48.07
CA PRO A 49 36.99 29.84 47.48
C PRO A 49 35.62 30.24 48.10
N ALA A 50 34.56 29.99 47.31
CA ALA A 50 33.12 29.86 47.61
C ALA A 50 32.51 30.39 48.94
N THR A 51 31.66 31.42 48.84
CA THR A 51 30.37 31.52 49.57
C THR A 51 29.37 32.40 48.80
N THR A 52 28.14 31.93 48.73
CA THR A 52 26.90 32.54 48.21
C THR A 52 26.67 34.00 48.62
N GLN A 53 26.29 34.88 47.69
CA GLN A 53 25.86 36.26 47.98
C GLN A 53 24.52 36.60 47.31
N HIS A 54 23.53 36.87 48.17
CA HIS A 54 22.35 37.70 47.90
C HIS A 54 22.72 39.20 48.03
N PRO A 55 22.03 40.10 47.31
CA PRO A 55 22.21 41.55 47.40
C PRO A 55 21.71 42.17 48.73
N PRO A 56 22.14 43.40 49.06
CA PRO A 56 22.42 43.82 50.43
C PRO A 56 21.29 44.61 51.10
N ARG A 57 21.19 44.44 52.42
CA ARG A 57 20.49 45.33 53.35
C ARG A 57 21.25 46.66 53.49
N PRO A 58 20.58 47.83 53.47
CA PRO A 58 21.22 49.08 53.86
C PRO A 58 21.43 49.15 55.38
N ARG A 59 22.69 49.29 55.81
CA ARG A 59 23.07 49.87 57.12
C ARG A 59 23.81 51.18 56.87
N SER A 60 23.27 52.25 57.42
CA SER A 60 23.91 53.55 57.66
C SER A 60 23.54 53.92 59.10
N THR A 61 24.35 54.48 60.00
CA THR A 61 25.73 54.98 59.97
C THR A 61 26.16 55.05 61.45
N ARG A 62 27.36 54.56 61.77
CA ARG A 62 28.04 54.77 63.06
C ARG A 62 28.72 56.15 63.01
N TYR A 63 28.56 56.97 64.05
CA TYR A 63 29.59 57.95 64.40
C TYR A 63 30.41 57.37 65.56
N LEU A 64 31.71 57.35 65.33
CA LEU A 64 32.79 56.88 66.18
C LEU A 64 33.36 58.07 66.95
N GLY A 65 33.74 57.85 68.21
CA GLY A 65 34.50 58.78 69.04
C GLY A 65 35.21 58.03 70.18
N SER A 66 36.33 57.38 69.82
CA SER A 66 37.52 57.10 70.67
C SER A 66 38.04 58.39 71.32
N LEU A 67 38.77 58.50 72.43
CA LEU A 67 39.47 57.68 73.45
C LEU A 67 39.34 58.52 74.77
N ASP A 68 39.39 58.00 75.98
CA ASP A 68 40.63 57.67 76.70
C ASP A 68 40.30 57.06 78.06
N ALA A 69 41.25 56.28 78.56
CA ALA A 69 41.27 55.61 79.84
C ALA A 69 41.44 56.56 81.03
N GLU A 70 41.27 55.98 82.22
CA GLU A 70 41.62 56.51 83.55
C GLU A 70 40.58 57.41 84.23
N SER A 71 39.80 56.83 85.13
CA SER A 71 39.98 57.06 86.57
C SER A 71 38.99 56.21 87.34
N ASP A 72 39.54 55.41 88.24
CA ASP A 72 38.85 54.87 89.40
C ASP A 72 38.12 55.97 90.20
N ASP A 73 37.21 55.46 91.04
CA ASP A 73 36.73 56.01 92.29
C ASP A 73 35.33 56.66 92.36
N ASP A 74 34.58 56.05 93.28
CA ASP A 74 33.53 56.61 94.12
C ASP A 74 32.08 56.57 93.61
N TRP A 75 31.45 55.39 93.80
CA TRP A 75 30.07 55.36 94.27
C TRP A 75 29.94 54.37 95.44
N SER A 76 30.41 54.84 96.58
CA SER A 76 30.03 54.35 97.89
C SER A 76 28.51 54.41 98.08
N VAL A 77 27.95 53.33 98.63
CA VAL A 77 26.54 53.25 99.06
C VAL A 77 26.28 54.30 100.13
N GLY A 78 25.47 55.30 99.80
CA GLY A 78 25.09 56.39 100.69
C GLY A 78 23.62 56.76 100.56
N THR A 79 22.81 56.21 101.45
CA THR A 79 21.39 56.50 101.68
C THR A 79 21.16 58.01 101.85
N ARG A 80 20.59 58.71 100.86
CA ARG A 80 20.16 60.12 100.94
C ARG A 80 18.91 60.40 100.05
N PRO A 81 18.10 61.43 100.35
CA PRO A 81 16.64 61.36 100.37
C PRO A 81 15.98 61.59 99.00
N HIS A 82 14.78 61.03 98.85
CA HIS A 82 13.90 61.22 97.69
C HIS A 82 13.62 62.69 97.40
N ASP A 83 14.05 63.15 96.22
CA ASP A 83 13.70 64.45 95.66
C ASP A 83 12.49 64.27 94.71
N PRO A 84 11.26 64.69 95.08
CA PRO A 84 10.04 64.43 94.30
C PRO A 84 10.02 65.13 92.93
N SER A 85 10.81 66.18 92.77
CA SER A 85 10.94 66.98 91.53
C SER A 85 11.54 66.18 90.37
N ARG A 86 12.54 65.32 90.62
CA ARG A 86 13.16 64.48 89.58
C ARG A 86 12.26 63.33 89.14
N LEU A 87 11.44 62.82 90.05
CA LEU A 87 10.46 61.78 89.76
C LEU A 87 9.31 62.35 88.92
N ALA A 88 8.86 63.58 89.23
CA ALA A 88 7.90 64.32 88.41
C ALA A 88 8.45 64.60 86.99
N GLN A 89 9.69 65.05 86.85
CA GLN A 89 10.32 65.27 85.53
C GLN A 89 10.49 63.97 84.73
N ARG A 90 10.83 62.84 85.39
CA ARG A 90 10.87 61.52 84.72
C ARG A 90 9.48 61.09 84.26
N ILE A 91 8.46 61.25 85.10
CA ILE A 91 7.07 60.93 84.72
C ILE A 91 6.63 61.81 83.56
N GLU A 92 6.87 63.12 83.60
CA GLU A 92 6.51 64.04 82.52
C GLU A 92 7.31 63.76 81.22
N SER A 93 8.57 63.33 81.34
CA SER A 93 9.37 62.88 80.18
C SER A 93 8.85 61.56 79.59
N ILE A 94 8.42 60.63 80.46
CA ILE A 94 7.83 59.36 80.06
C ILE A 94 6.47 59.61 79.42
N GLU A 95 5.67 60.51 79.97
CA GLU A 95 4.34 60.90 79.47
C GLU A 95 4.42 61.59 78.10
N ARG A 96 5.37 62.53 77.93
CA ARG A 96 5.64 63.12 76.59
C ARG A 96 6.12 62.06 75.59
N ARG A 97 6.94 61.11 76.03
CA ARG A 97 7.43 60.02 75.18
C ARG A 97 6.33 59.02 74.84
N THR A 98 5.41 58.70 75.75
CA THR A 98 4.27 57.83 75.48
C THR A 98 3.25 58.52 74.60
N GLN A 99 2.98 59.81 74.77
CA GLN A 99 2.13 60.58 73.85
C GLN A 99 2.70 60.62 72.43
N LEU A 100 4.02 60.81 72.28
CA LEU A 100 4.68 60.72 70.97
C LEU A 100 4.68 59.30 70.40
N ALA A 101 4.82 58.27 71.24
CA ALA A 101 4.73 56.88 70.79
C ALA A 101 3.32 56.50 70.36
N VAL A 102 2.28 56.97 71.06
CA VAL A 102 0.87 56.76 70.71
C VAL A 102 0.54 57.44 69.38
N THR A 103 0.94 58.69 69.19
CA THR A 103 0.73 59.38 67.89
C THR A 103 1.57 58.78 66.76
N GLY A 104 2.75 58.24 67.06
CA GLY A 104 3.55 57.46 66.11
C GLY A 104 2.89 56.13 65.73
N LEU A 105 2.25 55.46 66.70
CA LEU A 105 1.50 54.22 66.50
C LEU A 105 0.22 54.48 65.69
N ASP A 106 -0.51 55.56 65.96
CA ASP A 106 -1.69 55.95 65.18
C ASP A 106 -1.35 56.23 63.71
N ARG A 107 -0.20 56.88 63.45
CA ARG A 107 0.30 57.05 62.08
C ARG A 107 0.68 55.73 61.45
N ALA A 108 1.33 54.83 62.18
CA ALA A 108 1.69 53.51 61.67
C ALA A 108 0.44 52.69 61.33
N VAL A 109 -0.58 52.68 62.20
CA VAL A 109 -1.88 52.04 61.95
C VAL A 109 -2.56 52.64 60.72
N SER A 110 -2.59 53.97 60.58
CA SER A 110 -3.17 54.61 59.39
C SER A 110 -2.41 54.26 58.09
N THR A 111 -1.08 54.16 58.14
CA THR A 111 -0.30 53.70 56.97
C THR A 111 -0.53 52.22 56.67
N ILE A 112 -0.74 51.39 57.70
CA ILE A 112 -1.08 49.98 57.54
C ILE A 112 -2.48 49.87 56.92
N ASP A 113 -3.49 50.59 57.41
CA ASP A 113 -4.83 50.62 56.82
C ASP A 113 -4.80 51.03 55.34
N ARG A 114 -4.01 52.05 54.99
CA ARG A 114 -3.86 52.46 53.59
C ARG A 114 -3.17 51.38 52.74
N SER A 115 -2.19 50.68 53.31
CA SER A 115 -1.52 49.56 52.64
C SER A 115 -2.41 48.34 52.48
N VAL A 116 -3.26 48.04 53.47
CA VAL A 116 -4.24 46.94 53.44
C VAL A 116 -5.33 47.24 52.42
N LEU A 117 -5.87 48.46 52.39
CA LEU A 117 -6.81 48.88 51.35
C LEU A 117 -6.17 48.89 49.95
N GLY A 118 -4.90 49.28 49.85
CA GLY A 118 -4.16 49.22 48.59
C GLY A 118 -3.87 47.78 48.13
N LEU A 119 -3.62 46.86 49.06
CA LEU A 119 -3.44 45.44 48.78
C LEU A 119 -4.77 44.78 48.40
N ALA A 120 -5.86 45.12 49.08
CA ALA A 120 -7.21 44.66 48.74
C ALA A 120 -7.61 45.10 47.33
N ALA A 121 -7.41 46.36 46.96
CA ALA A 121 -7.68 46.85 45.60
C ALA A 121 -6.83 46.13 44.55
N ARG A 122 -5.55 45.84 44.84
CA ARG A 122 -4.68 45.07 43.94
C ARG A 122 -5.08 43.60 43.83
N ILE A 123 -5.61 43.02 44.91
CA ILE A 123 -6.15 41.66 44.89
C ILE A 123 -7.42 41.64 44.04
N GLU A 124 -8.32 42.61 44.20
CA GLU A 124 -9.54 42.74 43.40
C GLU A 124 -9.22 42.96 41.91
N ASP A 125 -8.24 43.80 41.57
CA ASP A 125 -7.76 43.99 40.20
C ASP A 125 -7.11 42.69 39.63
N ALA A 126 -6.35 41.97 40.46
CA ALA A 126 -5.73 40.70 40.05
C ALA A 126 -6.75 39.58 39.89
N GLU A 127 -7.78 39.54 40.74
CA GLU A 127 -8.92 38.63 40.61
C GLU A 127 -9.68 38.96 39.33
N ALA A 128 -10.05 40.22 39.07
CA ALA A 128 -10.73 40.63 37.84
C ALA A 128 -9.92 40.27 36.58
N ALA A 129 -8.61 40.50 36.60
CA ALA A 129 -7.73 40.09 35.49
C ALA A 129 -7.62 38.57 35.33
N ALA A 130 -7.65 37.81 36.43
CA ALA A 130 -7.66 36.35 36.40
C ALA A 130 -8.99 35.81 35.86
N THR A 131 -10.13 36.42 36.20
CA THR A 131 -11.44 36.04 35.67
C THR A 131 -11.53 36.32 34.17
N ASP A 132 -11.10 37.50 33.71
CA ASP A 132 -11.05 37.83 32.27
C ASP A 132 -10.10 36.89 31.49
N ALA A 133 -8.96 36.52 32.10
CA ALA A 133 -8.08 35.52 31.51
C ALA A 133 -8.73 34.12 31.44
N ALA A 134 -9.48 33.71 32.47
CA ALA A 134 -10.20 32.43 32.49
C ALA A 134 -11.34 32.40 31.46
N ASP A 135 -12.06 33.50 31.28
CA ASP A 135 -13.13 33.63 30.28
C ASP A 135 -12.55 33.53 28.86
N ARG A 136 -11.44 34.22 28.57
CA ARG A 136 -10.75 34.12 27.27
C ARG A 136 -10.19 32.72 27.00
N ILE A 137 -9.67 32.06 28.03
CA ILE A 137 -9.21 30.66 27.90
C ILE A 137 -10.40 29.75 27.59
N SER A 138 -11.55 29.95 28.25
CA SER A 138 -12.75 29.15 28.01
C SER A 138 -13.29 29.36 26.59
N GLU A 139 -13.34 30.61 26.12
CA GLU A 139 -13.74 30.94 24.74
C GLU A 139 -12.79 30.33 23.71
N ALA A 140 -11.47 30.39 23.95
CA ALA A 140 -10.48 29.74 23.08
C ALA A 140 -10.65 28.22 23.06
N LEU A 141 -10.89 27.58 24.21
CA LEU A 141 -11.12 26.13 24.30
C LEU A 141 -12.40 25.71 23.55
N GLU A 142 -13.45 26.52 23.59
CA GLU A 142 -14.69 26.25 22.87
C GLU A 142 -14.51 26.41 21.35
N GLN A 143 -13.72 27.40 20.91
CA GLN A 143 -13.31 27.52 19.51
C GLN A 143 -12.47 26.32 19.04
N PHE A 144 -11.49 25.87 19.84
CA PHE A 144 -10.69 24.67 19.54
C PHE A 144 -11.57 23.42 19.46
N ARG A 145 -12.56 23.30 20.34
CA ARG A 145 -13.49 22.16 20.31
C ARG A 145 -14.32 22.15 19.03
N ALA A 146 -14.88 23.30 18.65
CA ALA A 146 -15.67 23.43 17.43
C ALA A 146 -14.84 23.14 16.17
N ALA A 147 -13.60 23.65 16.10
CA ALA A 147 -12.68 23.36 15.00
C ALA A 147 -12.21 21.89 14.97
N GLY A 148 -11.99 21.28 16.14
CA GLY A 148 -11.71 19.84 16.24
C GLY A 148 -12.86 18.97 15.72
N GLU A 149 -14.11 19.33 16.03
CA GLU A 149 -15.30 18.63 15.53
C GLU A 149 -15.46 18.78 14.00
N THR A 150 -15.23 19.98 13.44
CA THR A 150 -15.31 20.19 11.97
C THR A 150 -14.20 19.46 11.22
N LEU A 151 -12.98 19.50 11.75
CA LEU A 151 -11.83 18.80 11.18
C LEU A 151 -12.03 17.29 11.22
N SER A 152 -12.45 16.74 12.37
CA SER A 152 -12.74 15.32 12.51
C SER A 152 -13.83 14.87 11.55
N GLY A 153 -14.87 15.70 11.34
CA GLY A 153 -15.93 15.41 10.37
C GLY A 153 -15.44 15.41 8.92
N LYS A 154 -14.59 16.36 8.53
CA LYS A 154 -14.00 16.42 7.17
C LYS A 154 -13.00 15.30 6.92
N LEU A 155 -12.20 14.94 7.92
CA LEU A 155 -11.28 13.80 7.85
C LEU A 155 -12.07 12.49 7.70
N ALA A 156 -13.11 12.29 8.52
CA ALA A 156 -13.98 11.13 8.40
C ALA A 156 -14.67 11.06 7.03
N TYR A 157 -15.08 12.19 6.46
CA TYR A 157 -15.63 12.26 5.10
C TYR A 157 -14.58 11.90 4.03
N ALA A 158 -13.35 12.41 4.15
CA ALA A 158 -12.26 12.08 3.24
C ALA A 158 -11.87 10.60 3.31
N GLU A 159 -11.80 10.03 4.52
CA GLU A 159 -11.57 8.60 4.74
C GLU A 159 -12.70 7.75 4.15
N HIS A 160 -13.96 8.11 4.41
CA HIS A 160 -15.11 7.40 3.85
C HIS A 160 -15.10 7.43 2.32
N SER A 161 -14.85 8.58 1.72
CA SER A 161 -14.73 8.73 0.26
C SER A 161 -13.55 7.92 -0.30
N ALA A 162 -12.42 7.87 0.40
CA ALA A 162 -11.26 7.08 -0.01
C ALA A 162 -11.52 5.57 0.06
N VAL A 163 -12.29 5.11 1.05
CA VAL A 163 -12.74 3.72 1.21
C VAL A 163 -13.78 3.34 0.16
N GLU A 164 -14.78 4.18 -0.08
CA GLU A 164 -15.78 3.96 -1.13
C GLU A 164 -15.11 3.87 -2.51
N SER A 165 -14.16 4.77 -2.78
CA SER A 165 -13.35 4.74 -4.01
C SER A 165 -12.53 3.46 -4.13
N LYS A 166 -12.08 2.90 -3.00
CA LYS A 166 -11.36 1.61 -2.98
C LYS A 166 -12.27 0.47 -3.41
N TYR A 167 -13.46 0.38 -2.83
CA TYR A 167 -14.42 -0.67 -3.18
C TYR A 167 -14.87 -0.57 -4.63
N ALA A 168 -15.09 0.65 -5.13
CA ALA A 168 -15.40 0.88 -6.54
C ALA A 168 -14.25 0.43 -7.46
N TYR A 169 -13.00 0.72 -7.09
CA TYR A 169 -11.81 0.28 -7.82
C TYR A 169 -11.66 -1.25 -7.81
N ASP A 170 -11.81 -1.89 -6.65
CA ASP A 170 -11.71 -3.35 -6.53
C ASP A 170 -12.82 -4.06 -7.33
N GLY A 171 -14.03 -3.48 -7.36
CA GLY A 171 -15.13 -3.94 -8.20
C GLY A 171 -14.83 -3.85 -9.69
N ALA A 172 -14.39 -2.67 -10.15
CA ALA A 172 -14.03 -2.46 -11.57
C ALA A 172 -12.85 -3.34 -12.00
N LYS A 173 -11.88 -3.56 -11.11
CA LYS A 173 -10.78 -4.51 -11.34
C LYS A 173 -11.30 -5.93 -11.53
N GLY A 174 -12.23 -6.39 -10.68
CA GLY A 174 -12.84 -7.72 -10.82
C GLY A 174 -13.61 -7.89 -12.14
N GLU A 175 -14.35 -6.86 -12.56
CA GLU A 175 -15.02 -6.86 -13.88
C GLU A 175 -14.00 -6.97 -15.02
N LEU A 176 -12.91 -6.21 -14.96
CA LEU A 176 -11.85 -6.26 -15.95
C LEU A 176 -11.14 -7.62 -16.01
N ASP A 177 -10.85 -8.22 -14.86
CA ASP A 177 -10.27 -9.56 -14.81
C ASP A 177 -11.21 -10.59 -15.47
N SER A 178 -12.52 -10.46 -15.26
CA SER A 178 -13.51 -11.33 -15.92
C SER A 178 -13.57 -11.13 -17.44
N VAL A 179 -13.43 -9.89 -17.92
CA VAL A 179 -13.38 -9.57 -19.37
C VAL A 179 -12.07 -10.12 -19.96
N ARG A 180 -10.96 -9.97 -19.23
CA ARG A 180 -9.65 -10.49 -19.62
C ARG A 180 -9.68 -12.00 -19.81
N GLU A 181 -10.20 -12.74 -18.83
CA GLU A 181 -10.27 -14.21 -18.88
C GLU A 181 -11.13 -14.69 -20.07
N ARG A 182 -12.28 -14.04 -20.31
CA ARG A 182 -13.12 -14.30 -21.49
C ARG A 182 -12.37 -14.07 -22.80
N LEU A 183 -11.58 -13.00 -22.89
CA LEU A 183 -10.77 -12.67 -24.06
C LEU A 183 -9.61 -13.64 -24.28
N GLU A 184 -8.91 -14.02 -23.23
CA GLU A 184 -7.84 -15.03 -23.30
C GLU A 184 -8.37 -16.37 -23.83
N HIS A 185 -9.56 -16.76 -23.37
CA HIS A 185 -10.24 -17.94 -23.88
C HIS A 185 -10.56 -17.81 -25.38
N GLN A 186 -11.11 -16.67 -25.81
CA GLN A 186 -11.42 -16.43 -27.23
C GLN A 186 -10.16 -16.39 -28.12
N VAL A 187 -9.06 -15.81 -27.65
CA VAL A 187 -7.77 -15.84 -28.34
C VAL A 187 -7.28 -17.28 -28.52
N SER A 188 -7.37 -18.11 -27.48
CA SER A 188 -7.01 -19.51 -27.58
C SER A 188 -7.85 -20.24 -28.64
N VAL A 189 -9.16 -19.97 -28.70
CA VAL A 189 -10.05 -20.53 -29.73
C VAL A 189 -9.63 -20.04 -31.12
N ALA A 190 -9.35 -18.75 -31.30
CA ALA A 190 -8.92 -18.19 -32.58
C ALA A 190 -7.58 -18.77 -33.05
N GLU A 191 -6.60 -18.92 -32.15
CA GLU A 191 -5.30 -19.56 -32.42
C GLU A 191 -5.46 -21.04 -32.79
N GLU A 192 -6.44 -21.75 -32.19
CA GLU A 192 -6.74 -23.13 -32.57
C GLU A 192 -7.41 -23.23 -33.95
N VAL A 193 -8.35 -22.34 -34.26
CA VAL A 193 -8.96 -22.24 -35.60
C VAL A 193 -7.90 -21.95 -36.65
N ALA A 194 -6.97 -21.03 -36.37
CA ALA A 194 -5.84 -20.72 -37.26
C ALA A 194 -4.98 -21.96 -37.54
N ARG A 195 -4.53 -22.66 -36.48
CA ARG A 195 -3.74 -23.89 -36.60
C ARG A 195 -4.45 -24.98 -37.39
N ARG A 196 -5.76 -25.17 -37.15
CA ARG A 196 -6.57 -26.15 -37.88
C ARG A 196 -6.71 -25.79 -39.36
N ALA A 197 -6.92 -24.50 -39.67
CA ALA A 197 -7.01 -24.01 -41.04
C ALA A 197 -5.68 -24.18 -41.80
N GLU A 198 -4.55 -23.88 -41.15
CA GLU A 198 -3.22 -24.08 -41.72
C GLU A 198 -2.91 -25.56 -41.99
N ALA A 199 -3.21 -26.44 -41.02
CA ALA A 199 -3.05 -27.89 -41.18
C ALA A 199 -3.91 -28.44 -42.33
N ALA A 200 -5.17 -28.00 -42.44
CA ALA A 200 -6.05 -28.38 -43.54
C ALA A 200 -5.57 -27.84 -44.90
N ALA A 201 -5.05 -26.61 -44.96
CA ALA A 201 -4.45 -26.06 -46.18
C ALA A 201 -3.20 -26.82 -46.62
N SER A 202 -2.33 -27.19 -45.67
CA SER A 202 -1.14 -28.02 -45.93
C SER A 202 -1.52 -29.42 -46.40
N PHE A 203 -2.53 -30.04 -45.77
CA PHE A 203 -3.04 -31.34 -46.17
C PHE A 203 -3.58 -31.32 -47.61
N LEU A 204 -4.33 -30.29 -47.97
CA LEU A 204 -4.82 -30.11 -49.34
C LEU A 204 -3.71 -30.00 -50.36
N THR A 205 -2.69 -29.22 -50.03
CA THR A 205 -1.53 -29.05 -50.92
C THR A 205 -0.83 -30.40 -51.14
N GLY A 206 -0.68 -31.22 -50.09
CA GLY A 206 -0.08 -32.55 -50.19
C GLY A 206 -0.96 -33.61 -50.88
N GLU A 207 -2.28 -33.57 -50.69
CA GLU A 207 -3.24 -34.46 -51.40
C GLU A 207 -3.35 -34.11 -52.89
N MET A 208 -3.29 -32.83 -53.25
CA MET A 208 -3.21 -32.40 -54.65
C MET A 208 -1.96 -32.96 -55.37
N GLU A 209 -0.85 -33.12 -54.66
CA GLU A 209 0.37 -33.72 -55.20
C GLU A 209 0.24 -35.26 -55.37
N ASN A 210 -0.64 -35.93 -54.62
CA ASN A 210 -0.71 -37.41 -54.56
C ASN A 210 -1.95 -38.07 -55.21
N GLY A 211 -3.05 -37.34 -55.42
CA GLY A 211 -4.15 -37.72 -56.31
C GLY A 211 -5.27 -38.65 -55.78
N GLU A 212 -6.49 -38.33 -56.25
CA GLU A 212 -7.79 -39.04 -56.20
C GLU A 212 -8.76 -38.83 -55.00
N GLY A 213 -9.71 -37.89 -55.17
CA GLY A 213 -11.00 -38.33 -55.75
C GLY A 213 -12.29 -38.31 -54.92
N LEU A 214 -12.31 -38.02 -53.61
CA LEU A 214 -13.57 -38.05 -52.82
C LEU A 214 -13.83 -36.82 -51.93
N VAL A 215 -12.97 -35.79 -51.97
CA VAL A 215 -12.88 -34.81 -50.89
C VAL A 215 -13.70 -33.53 -51.13
N ALA A 216 -14.14 -33.21 -52.35
CA ALA A 216 -14.60 -31.84 -52.69
C ALA A 216 -15.79 -31.29 -51.89
N LYS A 217 -16.79 -32.13 -51.56
CA LYS A 217 -18.03 -31.66 -50.92
C LYS A 217 -17.86 -31.46 -49.41
N THR A 218 -17.24 -32.42 -48.74
CA THR A 218 -16.89 -32.34 -47.31
C THR A 218 -15.88 -31.21 -47.05
N LEU A 219 -15.04 -30.91 -48.03
CA LEU A 219 -14.08 -29.81 -47.93
C LEU A 219 -14.70 -28.42 -48.06
N ALA A 220 -15.70 -28.27 -48.95
CA ALA A 220 -16.42 -27.02 -49.09
C ALA A 220 -17.22 -26.69 -47.82
N GLU A 221 -17.79 -27.70 -47.16
CA GLU A 221 -18.46 -27.58 -45.87
C GLU A 221 -17.47 -27.25 -44.74
N ALA A 222 -16.32 -27.95 -44.65
CA ALA A 222 -15.27 -27.65 -43.67
C ALA A 222 -14.70 -26.23 -43.83
N ARG A 223 -14.55 -25.76 -45.07
CA ARG A 223 -14.14 -24.38 -45.39
C ARG A 223 -15.17 -23.36 -44.92
N ALA A 224 -16.45 -23.58 -45.22
CA ALA A 224 -17.51 -22.66 -44.82
C ALA A 224 -17.59 -22.54 -43.29
N ILE A 225 -17.48 -23.66 -42.58
CA ILE A 225 -17.45 -23.70 -41.11
C ILE A 225 -16.23 -22.96 -40.55
N ALA A 226 -15.05 -23.14 -41.14
CA ALA A 226 -13.84 -22.44 -40.71
C ALA A 226 -13.92 -20.92 -40.98
N GLU A 227 -14.51 -20.51 -42.11
CA GLU A 227 -14.71 -19.09 -42.44
C GLU A 227 -15.72 -18.43 -41.51
N ASP A 228 -16.84 -19.08 -41.21
CA ASP A 228 -17.84 -18.54 -40.30
C ASP A 228 -17.33 -18.51 -38.86
N ALA A 229 -16.58 -19.52 -38.42
CA ALA A 229 -15.92 -19.52 -37.10
C ALA A 229 -14.88 -18.39 -36.98
N ALA A 230 -14.06 -18.16 -38.01
CA ALA A 230 -13.09 -17.06 -37.99
C ALA A 230 -13.76 -15.68 -38.06
N ARG A 231 -14.88 -15.54 -38.77
CA ARG A 231 -15.65 -14.29 -38.81
C ARG A 231 -16.30 -14.00 -37.47
N GLN A 232 -16.91 -15.00 -36.84
CA GLN A 232 -17.51 -14.88 -35.50
C GLN A 232 -16.45 -14.56 -34.44
N ALA A 233 -15.28 -15.20 -34.49
CA ALA A 233 -14.16 -14.90 -33.60
C ALA A 233 -13.66 -13.46 -33.79
N ALA A 234 -13.57 -12.98 -35.02
CA ALA A 234 -13.18 -11.61 -35.33
C ALA A 234 -14.17 -10.57 -34.79
N GLU A 235 -15.46 -10.74 -35.07
CA GLU A 235 -16.51 -9.83 -34.57
C GLU A 235 -16.55 -9.80 -33.04
N ALA A 236 -16.52 -10.97 -32.39
CA ALA A 236 -16.50 -11.06 -30.93
C ALA A 236 -15.23 -10.43 -30.32
N SER A 237 -14.06 -10.61 -30.95
CA SER A 237 -12.81 -10.02 -30.47
C SER A 237 -12.80 -8.49 -30.61
N ALA A 238 -13.39 -7.95 -31.68
CA ALA A 238 -13.50 -6.52 -31.90
C ALA A 238 -14.41 -5.86 -30.86
N ASP A 239 -15.57 -6.45 -30.60
CA ASP A 239 -16.51 -5.98 -29.58
C ASP A 239 -15.88 -6.02 -28.17
N ALA A 240 -15.16 -7.10 -27.86
CA ALA A 240 -14.50 -7.25 -26.56
C ALA A 240 -13.29 -6.30 -26.38
N VAL A 241 -12.53 -6.01 -27.43
CA VAL A 241 -11.48 -4.98 -27.40
C VAL A 241 -12.07 -3.58 -27.21
N GLN A 242 -13.22 -3.28 -27.83
CA GLN A 242 -13.92 -2.02 -27.60
C GLN A 242 -14.41 -1.91 -26.15
N GLU A 243 -14.97 -2.98 -25.59
CA GLU A 243 -15.42 -2.99 -24.21
C GLU A 243 -14.26 -2.85 -23.20
N LEU A 244 -13.11 -3.49 -23.46
CA LEU A 244 -11.90 -3.27 -22.67
C LEU A 244 -11.45 -1.81 -22.68
N ARG A 245 -11.43 -1.17 -23.86
CA ARG A 245 -11.06 0.25 -23.98
C ARG A 245 -12.06 1.15 -23.26
N ARG A 246 -13.36 0.85 -23.35
CA ARG A 246 -14.41 1.59 -22.64
C ARG A 246 -14.24 1.51 -21.13
N LEU A 247 -14.07 0.29 -20.60
CA LEU A 247 -13.85 0.07 -19.16
C LEU A 247 -12.54 0.71 -18.67
N GLN A 248 -11.50 0.70 -19.50
CA GLN A 248 -10.23 1.38 -19.19
C GLN A 248 -10.42 2.89 -19.05
N GLU A 249 -11.15 3.50 -19.99
CA GLU A 249 -11.41 4.94 -19.98
C GLU A 249 -12.27 5.31 -18.76
N GLU A 250 -13.33 4.55 -18.50
CA GLU A 250 -14.20 4.70 -17.33
C GLU A 250 -13.43 4.58 -16.00
N MET A 251 -12.55 3.57 -15.84
CA MET A 251 -11.71 3.48 -14.65
C MET A 251 -10.76 4.67 -14.52
N SER A 252 -10.14 5.08 -15.61
CA SER A 252 -9.17 6.19 -15.58
C SER A 252 -9.81 7.52 -15.23
N GLU A 253 -11.04 7.77 -15.71
CA GLU A 253 -11.82 8.95 -15.38
C GLU A 253 -12.24 8.94 -13.90
N ARG A 254 -12.79 7.83 -13.41
CA ARG A 254 -13.18 7.69 -11.99
C ARG A 254 -12.00 7.82 -11.04
N LEU A 255 -10.82 7.33 -11.42
CA LEU A 255 -9.60 7.53 -10.63
C LEU A 255 -9.13 8.98 -10.62
N ALA A 256 -9.19 9.67 -11.76
CA ALA A 256 -8.86 11.09 -11.82
C ALA A 256 -9.84 11.93 -10.98
N GLU A 257 -11.14 11.61 -11.01
CA GLU A 257 -12.15 12.28 -10.18
C GLU A 257 -11.94 12.02 -8.69
N THR A 258 -11.65 10.78 -8.29
CA THR A 258 -11.41 10.43 -6.89
C THR A 258 -10.09 11.00 -6.36
N GLU A 259 -9.01 11.00 -7.16
CA GLU A 259 -7.75 11.68 -6.83
C GLU A 259 -7.96 13.18 -6.65
N THR A 260 -8.64 13.83 -7.59
CA THR A 260 -8.88 15.28 -7.50
C THR A 260 -9.81 15.64 -6.34
N SER A 261 -10.83 14.83 -6.06
CA SER A 261 -11.72 14.99 -4.91
C SER A 261 -10.96 14.84 -3.58
N THR A 262 -10.18 13.77 -3.43
CA THR A 262 -9.39 13.50 -2.21
C THR A 262 -8.31 14.54 -2.00
N ARG A 263 -7.56 14.94 -3.04
CA ARG A 263 -6.57 16.03 -2.97
C ARG A 263 -7.23 17.34 -2.56
N ARG A 264 -8.41 17.68 -3.10
CA ARG A 264 -9.14 18.90 -2.71
C ARG A 264 -9.64 18.85 -1.26
N ALA A 265 -10.08 17.69 -0.78
CA ALA A 265 -10.48 17.49 0.61
C ALA A 265 -9.28 17.66 1.57
N ILE A 266 -8.13 17.09 1.20
CA ILE A 266 -6.86 17.24 1.91
C ILE A 266 -6.41 18.70 1.94
N GLU A 267 -6.39 19.39 0.79
CA GLU A 267 -6.01 20.80 0.71
C GLU A 267 -6.91 21.69 1.58
N SER A 268 -8.21 21.42 1.59
CA SER A 268 -9.18 22.11 2.43
C SER A 268 -8.92 21.89 3.93
N ALA A 269 -8.66 20.64 4.33
CA ALA A 269 -8.34 20.31 5.72
C ALA A 269 -7.01 20.95 6.18
N VAL A 270 -5.99 20.93 5.31
CA VAL A 270 -4.67 21.53 5.61
C VAL A 270 -4.74 23.05 5.71
N ALA A 271 -5.56 23.70 4.88
CA ALA A 271 -5.75 25.16 4.92
C ALA A 271 -6.43 25.63 6.21
N GLU A 272 -7.38 24.86 6.73
CA GLU A 272 -8.11 25.18 7.96
C GLU A 272 -7.26 24.96 9.22
N VAL A 273 -6.27 24.06 9.17
CA VAL A 273 -5.37 23.73 10.30
C VAL A 273 -4.18 24.66 10.42
N HIS A 274 -3.89 25.48 9.39
CA HIS A 274 -2.82 26.48 9.48
C HIS A 274 -3.01 27.49 10.64
N THR A 275 -4.20 27.56 11.23
CA THR A 275 -4.53 28.41 12.38
C THR A 275 -4.36 27.73 13.74
N GLU A 276 -4.10 26.42 13.81
CA GLU A 276 -4.13 25.64 15.07
C GLU A 276 -2.81 24.99 15.50
N ASN A 277 -2.82 24.44 16.72
CA ASN A 277 -1.69 23.97 17.50
C ASN A 277 -0.82 22.91 16.78
N ARG A 278 0.47 22.86 17.13
CA ARG A 278 1.47 22.02 16.45
C ARG A 278 1.13 20.51 16.42
N GLY A 279 0.49 20.01 17.48
CA GLY A 279 0.18 18.58 17.60
C GLY A 279 -0.92 18.09 16.65
N THR A 280 -1.98 18.88 16.43
CA THR A 280 -3.05 18.52 15.48
C THR A 280 -2.54 18.56 14.05
N ARG A 281 -1.63 19.50 13.75
CA ARG A 281 -0.93 19.58 12.47
C ARG A 281 -0.05 18.36 12.20
N GLU A 282 0.67 17.84 13.18
CA GLU A 282 1.52 16.65 13.00
C GLU A 282 0.68 15.39 12.71
N ALA A 283 -0.43 15.18 13.44
CA ALA A 283 -1.33 14.04 13.20
C ALA A 283 -2.02 14.09 11.82
N LEU A 284 -2.46 15.27 11.39
CA LEU A 284 -3.04 15.44 10.06
C LEU A 284 -2.04 15.22 8.93
N LEU A 285 -0.79 15.66 9.11
CA LEU A 285 0.25 15.42 8.11
C LEU A 285 0.52 13.92 7.96
N GLU A 286 0.51 13.16 9.04
CA GLU A 286 0.65 11.69 8.99
C GLU A 286 -0.50 11.04 8.20
N GLU A 287 -1.74 11.45 8.45
CA GLU A 287 -2.90 10.94 7.71
C GLU A 287 -2.91 11.37 6.24
N VAL A 288 -2.52 12.60 5.94
CA VAL A 288 -2.34 13.06 4.56
C VAL A 288 -1.29 12.22 3.83
N VAL A 289 -0.15 11.95 4.45
CA VAL A 289 0.91 11.11 3.86
C VAL A 289 0.39 9.68 3.65
N ARG A 290 -0.40 9.14 4.58
CA ARG A 290 -1.05 7.82 4.42
C ARG A 290 -1.96 7.80 3.20
N LEU A 291 -2.85 8.78 3.07
CA LEU A 291 -3.78 8.89 1.94
C LEU A 291 -3.07 9.12 0.61
N GLU A 292 -2.04 9.98 0.55
CA GLU A 292 -1.25 10.20 -0.67
C GLU A 292 -0.49 8.93 -1.10
N THR A 293 0.02 8.17 -0.13
CA THR A 293 0.68 6.88 -0.41
C THR A 293 -0.31 5.87 -0.99
N GLU A 294 -1.52 5.82 -0.44
CA GLU A 294 -2.59 4.93 -0.91
C GLU A 294 -3.06 5.32 -2.32
N ILE A 295 -3.23 6.61 -2.60
CA ILE A 295 -3.55 7.13 -3.95
C ILE A 295 -2.43 6.74 -4.93
N SER A 296 -1.17 6.95 -4.56
CA SER A 296 -0.03 6.62 -5.42
C SER A 296 0.05 5.13 -5.77
N LYS A 297 -0.27 4.25 -4.80
CA LYS A 297 -0.36 2.81 -5.05
C LYS A 297 -1.47 2.47 -6.05
N ARG A 298 -2.64 3.10 -5.94
CA ARG A 298 -3.76 2.88 -6.86
C ARG A 298 -3.43 3.35 -8.28
N VAL A 299 -2.85 4.53 -8.42
CA VAL A 299 -2.39 5.04 -9.72
C VAL A 299 -1.37 4.09 -10.35
N GLY A 300 -0.39 3.62 -9.58
CA GLY A 300 0.60 2.65 -10.06
C GLY A 300 -0.01 1.32 -10.51
N ALA A 301 -0.97 0.78 -9.75
CA ALA A 301 -1.68 -0.46 -10.12
C ALA A 301 -2.49 -0.29 -11.41
N VAL A 302 -3.06 0.88 -11.64
CA VAL A 302 -3.86 1.19 -12.84
C VAL A 302 -2.99 1.34 -14.06
N ASP A 303 -1.83 1.98 -13.94
CA ASP A 303 -0.88 2.08 -15.03
C ASP A 303 -0.32 0.69 -15.41
N GLN A 304 -0.11 -0.18 -14.41
CA GLN A 304 0.23 -1.57 -14.67
C GLN A 304 -0.89 -2.29 -15.42
N LEU A 305 -2.14 -2.20 -14.96
CA LEU A 305 -3.30 -2.79 -15.65
C LEU A 305 -3.44 -2.29 -17.10
N LYS A 306 -3.26 -0.98 -17.33
CA LYS A 306 -3.25 -0.40 -18.69
C LYS A 306 -2.16 -1.02 -19.56
N SER A 307 -0.96 -1.22 -19.01
CA SER A 307 0.16 -1.83 -19.75
C SER A 307 -0.10 -3.29 -20.11
N GLU A 308 -0.66 -4.06 -19.17
CA GLU A 308 -1.05 -5.46 -19.38
C GLU A 308 -2.17 -5.57 -20.42
N GLN A 309 -3.16 -4.67 -20.37
CA GLN A 309 -4.25 -4.60 -21.34
C GLN A 309 -3.76 -4.22 -22.74
N ALA A 310 -2.85 -3.24 -22.86
CA ALA A 310 -2.26 -2.90 -24.15
C ALA A 310 -1.53 -4.10 -24.78
N ALA A 311 -0.81 -4.88 -23.96
CA ALA A 311 -0.17 -6.10 -24.42
C ALA A 311 -1.20 -7.16 -24.86
N LEU A 312 -2.30 -7.31 -24.12
CA LEU A 312 -3.39 -8.23 -24.44
C LEU A 312 -4.09 -7.86 -25.75
N ILE A 313 -4.39 -6.57 -25.98
CA ILE A 313 -4.98 -6.07 -27.23
C ILE A 313 -4.08 -6.40 -28.42
N VAL A 314 -2.76 -6.14 -28.31
CA VAL A 314 -1.80 -6.47 -29.37
C VAL A 314 -1.75 -7.98 -29.64
N ARG A 315 -1.90 -8.81 -28.60
CA ARG A 315 -1.96 -10.27 -28.75
C ARG A 315 -3.24 -10.71 -29.46
N ILE A 316 -4.39 -10.13 -29.10
CA ILE A 316 -5.68 -10.39 -29.76
C ILE A 316 -5.59 -10.03 -31.24
N GLU A 317 -5.15 -8.81 -31.56
CA GLU A 317 -5.03 -8.34 -32.94
C GLU A 317 -4.09 -9.24 -33.77
N ARG A 318 -2.98 -9.71 -33.17
CA ARG A 318 -2.06 -10.66 -33.83
C ARG A 318 -2.71 -12.02 -34.06
N ALA A 319 -3.39 -12.58 -33.06
CA ALA A 319 -4.06 -13.88 -33.18
C ALA A 319 -5.19 -13.84 -34.22
N GLU A 320 -5.96 -12.75 -34.24
CA GLU A 320 -7.01 -12.50 -35.22
C GLU A 320 -6.44 -12.38 -36.64
N ALA A 321 -5.37 -11.61 -36.81
CA ALA A 321 -4.68 -11.49 -38.10
C ALA A 321 -4.17 -12.84 -38.60
N GLY A 322 -3.56 -13.65 -37.72
CA GLY A 322 -3.10 -15.00 -38.06
C GLY A 322 -4.24 -15.96 -38.44
N SER A 323 -5.39 -15.87 -37.78
CA SER A 323 -6.58 -16.65 -38.13
C SER A 323 -7.17 -16.24 -39.48
N ARG A 324 -7.24 -14.93 -39.76
CA ARG A 324 -7.68 -14.41 -41.08
C ARG A 324 -6.73 -14.83 -42.20
N GLU A 325 -5.43 -14.79 -41.97
CA GLU A 325 -4.42 -15.21 -42.94
C GLU A 325 -4.51 -16.71 -43.21
N SER A 326 -4.59 -17.54 -42.16
CA SER A 326 -4.70 -18.99 -42.29
C SER A 326 -5.98 -19.42 -43.01
N THR A 327 -7.11 -18.78 -42.72
CA THR A 327 -8.37 -19.03 -43.43
C THR A 327 -8.34 -18.54 -44.88
N ALA A 328 -7.66 -17.43 -45.18
CA ALA A 328 -7.43 -16.98 -46.55
C ALA A 328 -6.53 -17.95 -47.33
N GLY A 329 -5.48 -18.48 -46.70
CA GLY A 329 -4.63 -19.53 -47.26
C GLY A 329 -5.43 -20.80 -47.57
N LEU A 330 -6.27 -21.25 -46.63
CA LEU A 330 -7.19 -22.38 -46.85
C LEU A 330 -8.15 -22.13 -48.01
N ARG A 331 -8.68 -20.91 -48.18
CA ARG A 331 -9.51 -20.56 -49.35
C ARG A 331 -8.77 -20.75 -50.67
N GLN A 332 -7.52 -20.28 -50.73
CA GLN A 332 -6.71 -20.36 -51.94
C GLN A 332 -6.38 -21.81 -52.28
N ALA A 333 -5.92 -22.58 -51.28
CA ALA A 333 -5.62 -24.00 -51.45
C ALA A 333 -6.86 -24.81 -51.88
N ALA A 334 -8.00 -24.62 -51.21
CA ALA A 334 -9.24 -25.28 -51.58
C ALA A 334 -9.74 -24.87 -52.98
N GLY A 335 -9.60 -23.58 -53.33
CA GLY A 335 -9.95 -23.08 -54.67
C GLY A 335 -9.12 -23.73 -55.78
N ALA A 336 -7.82 -23.90 -55.55
CA ALA A 336 -6.92 -24.60 -56.46
C ALA A 336 -7.30 -26.08 -56.60
N ALA A 337 -7.54 -26.77 -55.47
CA ALA A 337 -7.95 -28.18 -55.45
C ALA A 337 -9.25 -28.41 -56.25
N ILE A 338 -10.25 -27.54 -56.08
CA ILE A 338 -11.53 -27.63 -56.83
C ILE A 338 -11.31 -27.40 -58.33
N ALA A 339 -10.45 -26.45 -58.71
CA ALA A 339 -10.14 -26.17 -60.12
C ALA A 339 -9.47 -27.38 -60.79
N ASP A 340 -8.51 -28.01 -60.11
CA ASP A 340 -7.82 -29.20 -60.62
C ASP A 340 -8.74 -30.41 -60.73
N LEU A 341 -9.62 -30.62 -59.75
CA LEU A 341 -10.61 -31.70 -59.79
C LEU A 341 -11.58 -31.50 -60.96
N ARG A 342 -12.00 -30.26 -61.23
CA ARG A 342 -12.83 -29.93 -62.39
C ARG A 342 -12.09 -30.18 -63.71
N ASN A 343 -10.80 -29.86 -63.79
CA ASN A 343 -9.97 -30.16 -64.96
C ASN A 343 -9.79 -31.68 -65.17
N ALA A 344 -9.58 -32.43 -64.09
CA ALA A 344 -9.51 -33.89 -64.13
C ALA A 344 -10.84 -34.50 -64.61
N GLN A 345 -11.98 -34.00 -64.12
CA GLN A 345 -13.31 -34.41 -64.59
C GLN A 345 -13.54 -34.11 -66.07
N LEU A 346 -13.16 -32.91 -66.55
CA LEU A 346 -13.24 -32.56 -67.96
C LEU A 346 -12.36 -33.47 -68.83
N THR A 347 -11.16 -33.79 -68.35
CA THR A 347 -10.23 -34.71 -69.04
C THR A 347 -10.77 -36.13 -69.07
N LEU A 348 -11.36 -36.60 -67.97
CA LEU A 348 -11.98 -37.92 -67.87
C LEU A 348 -13.22 -38.01 -68.76
N ALA A 349 -14.06 -36.97 -68.80
CA ALA A 349 -15.19 -36.87 -69.71
C ALA A 349 -14.75 -36.84 -71.18
N ALA A 350 -13.66 -36.12 -71.51
CA ALA A 350 -13.09 -36.12 -72.85
C ALA A 350 -12.54 -37.50 -73.26
N ARG A 351 -11.87 -38.20 -72.34
CA ARG A 351 -11.42 -39.59 -72.56
C ARG A 351 -12.59 -40.55 -72.73
N LEU A 352 -13.62 -40.44 -71.89
CA LEU A 352 -14.83 -41.26 -71.98
C LEU A 352 -15.52 -41.06 -73.34
N LYS A 353 -15.69 -39.80 -73.75
CA LYS A 353 -16.23 -39.45 -75.07
C LYS A 353 -15.37 -39.98 -76.21
N HIS A 354 -14.04 -39.93 -76.09
CA HIS A 354 -13.14 -40.49 -77.11
C HIS A 354 -13.25 -42.02 -77.19
N VAL A 355 -13.39 -42.70 -76.05
CA VAL A 355 -13.67 -44.15 -76.00
C VAL A 355 -15.03 -44.46 -76.62
N GLU A 356 -16.06 -43.67 -76.34
CA GLU A 356 -17.39 -43.81 -76.97
C GLU A 356 -17.35 -43.58 -78.48
N ASP A 357 -16.69 -42.52 -78.95
CA ASP A 357 -16.56 -42.19 -80.38
C ASP A 357 -15.75 -43.26 -81.15
N THR A 358 -14.68 -43.79 -80.54
CA THR A 358 -13.91 -44.93 -81.12
C THR A 358 -14.67 -46.25 -81.06
N SER A 359 -15.57 -46.44 -80.10
CA SER A 359 -16.43 -47.63 -79.99
C SER A 359 -17.65 -47.57 -80.93
N GLY A 360 -18.06 -46.37 -81.36
CA GLY A 360 -19.18 -46.15 -82.27
C GLY A 360 -18.86 -46.35 -83.76
N ALA A 361 -17.59 -46.35 -84.15
CA ALA A 361 -17.15 -46.64 -85.52
C ALA A 361 -16.90 -48.15 -85.66
N GLY A 362 -17.87 -48.86 -86.22
CA GLY A 362 -17.92 -50.32 -86.22
C GLY A 362 -16.74 -51.04 -86.88
N GLU A 363 -16.03 -51.83 -86.07
CA GLU A 363 -15.55 -53.18 -86.36
C GLU A 363 -15.22 -53.84 -85.02
N GLY A 364 -15.37 -55.17 -84.93
CA GLY A 364 -15.57 -55.94 -83.68
C GLY A 364 -14.69 -55.54 -82.48
N ILE A 365 -15.35 -55.22 -81.36
CA ILE A 365 -14.72 -55.00 -80.06
C ILE A 365 -13.93 -56.26 -79.67
N ASP A 366 -12.61 -56.14 -79.55
CA ASP A 366 -11.77 -57.22 -79.04
C ASP A 366 -12.05 -57.38 -77.52
N LEU A 367 -12.97 -58.28 -77.21
CA LEU A 367 -13.43 -58.58 -75.84
C LEU A 367 -12.29 -59.01 -74.90
N THR A 368 -11.13 -59.38 -75.44
CA THR A 368 -9.95 -59.69 -74.65
C THR A 368 -9.31 -58.45 -74.04
N VAL A 369 -9.21 -57.35 -74.79
CA VAL A 369 -8.68 -56.06 -74.30
C VAL A 369 -9.62 -55.45 -73.26
N LEU A 370 -10.94 -55.56 -73.47
CA LEU A 370 -11.93 -55.10 -72.50
C LEU A 370 -11.88 -55.92 -71.21
N ARG A 371 -11.69 -57.23 -71.31
CA ARG A 371 -11.60 -58.14 -70.15
C ARG A 371 -10.26 -57.96 -69.40
N GLN A 372 -9.17 -57.66 -70.11
CA GLN A 372 -7.88 -57.28 -69.53
C GLN A 372 -7.99 -55.93 -68.79
N ALA A 373 -8.64 -54.93 -69.41
CA ALA A 373 -8.88 -53.63 -68.78
C ALA A 373 -9.80 -53.74 -67.56
N GLN A 374 -10.82 -54.60 -67.60
CA GLN A 374 -11.65 -54.89 -66.42
C GLN A 374 -10.87 -55.60 -65.31
N SER A 375 -9.93 -56.49 -65.65
CA SER A 375 -9.04 -57.14 -64.67
C SER A 375 -8.10 -56.12 -64.01
N ASP A 376 -7.48 -55.24 -64.80
CA ASP A 376 -6.61 -54.17 -64.29
C ASP A 376 -7.39 -53.17 -63.43
N ILE A 377 -8.62 -52.83 -63.81
CA ILE A 377 -9.50 -51.97 -63.01
C ILE A 377 -9.89 -52.66 -61.70
N ALA A 378 -10.20 -53.96 -61.72
CA ALA A 378 -10.53 -54.73 -60.52
C ALA A 378 -9.33 -54.86 -59.56
N GLU A 379 -8.13 -55.07 -60.10
CA GLU A 379 -6.89 -55.17 -59.33
C GLU A 379 -6.49 -53.80 -58.76
N ARG A 380 -6.69 -52.72 -59.51
CA ARG A 380 -6.54 -51.34 -59.02
C ARG A 380 -7.55 -50.98 -57.93
N LEU A 381 -8.82 -51.35 -58.09
CA LEU A 381 -9.85 -51.16 -57.07
C LEU A 381 -9.53 -51.91 -55.78
N ALA A 382 -9.09 -53.17 -55.88
CA ALA A 382 -8.68 -53.95 -54.72
C ALA A 382 -7.44 -53.34 -54.02
N SER A 383 -6.50 -52.76 -54.78
CA SER A 383 -5.34 -52.06 -54.22
C SER A 383 -5.70 -50.71 -53.57
N LEU A 384 -6.73 -50.04 -54.07
CA LEU A 384 -7.28 -48.80 -53.52
C LEU A 384 -8.09 -49.06 -52.25
N GLU A 385 -8.92 -50.12 -52.21
CA GLU A 385 -9.62 -50.56 -51.00
C GLU A 385 -8.63 -50.94 -49.89
N ALA A 386 -7.58 -51.73 -50.20
CA ALA A 386 -6.55 -52.09 -49.23
C ALA A 386 -5.73 -50.89 -48.70
N LYS A 387 -5.54 -49.84 -49.51
CA LYS A 387 -4.91 -48.57 -49.09
C LYS A 387 -5.86 -47.66 -48.30
N THR A 388 -7.17 -47.77 -48.52
CA THR A 388 -8.19 -46.99 -47.80
C THR A 388 -8.42 -47.56 -46.40
N ASP A 389 -8.40 -48.89 -46.24
CA ASP A 389 -8.48 -49.56 -44.94
C ASP A 389 -7.20 -49.38 -44.09
N SER A 390 -6.07 -49.05 -44.72
CA SER A 390 -4.80 -48.73 -44.04
C SER A 390 -4.51 -47.22 -43.96
N SER A 391 -5.47 -46.37 -44.32
CA SER A 391 -5.30 -44.92 -44.27
C SER A 391 -5.25 -44.44 -42.82
N PRO A 392 -4.22 -43.66 -42.43
CA PRO A 392 -4.12 -43.04 -41.10
C PRO A 392 -5.29 -42.08 -40.82
N VAL A 393 -6.11 -41.75 -41.82
CA VAL A 393 -7.35 -40.96 -41.69
C VAL A 393 -8.46 -41.78 -41.03
N SER A 394 -8.57 -43.09 -41.28
CA SER A 394 -9.55 -43.96 -40.60
C SER A 394 -9.19 -44.15 -39.13
N GLU A 395 -7.89 -44.33 -38.85
CA GLU A 395 -7.37 -44.42 -37.48
C GLU A 395 -7.46 -43.06 -36.75
N ALA A 396 -7.23 -41.94 -37.44
CA ALA A 396 -7.42 -40.60 -36.91
C ALA A 396 -8.90 -40.24 -36.73
N LEU A 397 -9.81 -40.73 -37.57
CA LEU A 397 -11.26 -40.58 -37.40
C LEU A 397 -11.76 -41.41 -36.23
N ALA A 398 -11.31 -42.66 -36.06
CA ALA A 398 -11.63 -43.47 -34.89
C ALA A 398 -11.06 -42.85 -33.59
N ALA A 399 -9.84 -42.28 -33.64
CA ALA A 399 -9.26 -41.53 -32.53
C ALA A 399 -9.99 -40.21 -32.27
N PHE A 400 -10.49 -39.53 -33.30
CA PHE A 400 -11.29 -38.31 -33.21
C PHE A 400 -12.68 -38.59 -32.69
N GLU A 401 -13.31 -39.68 -33.08
CA GLU A 401 -14.62 -40.14 -32.61
C GLU A 401 -14.52 -40.64 -31.16
N ALA A 402 -13.43 -41.32 -30.79
CA ALA A 402 -13.12 -41.64 -29.39
C ALA A 402 -12.83 -40.39 -28.55
N ARG A 403 -12.26 -39.33 -29.15
CA ARG A 403 -11.96 -38.06 -28.49
C ARG A 403 -13.18 -37.15 -28.40
N ILE A 404 -14.08 -37.19 -29.38
CA ILE A 404 -15.42 -36.61 -29.30
C ILE A 404 -16.22 -37.34 -28.25
N ALA A 405 -16.24 -38.68 -28.22
CA ALA A 405 -16.91 -39.44 -27.16
C ALA A 405 -16.29 -39.15 -25.78
N SER A 406 -14.98 -38.87 -25.69
CA SER A 406 -14.31 -38.42 -24.47
C SER A 406 -14.62 -36.96 -24.10
N ILE A 407 -14.97 -36.11 -25.07
CA ILE A 407 -15.36 -34.70 -24.85
C ILE A 407 -16.87 -34.62 -24.55
N GLU A 408 -17.67 -35.52 -25.12
CA GLU A 408 -19.11 -35.65 -24.93
C GLU A 408 -19.41 -36.34 -23.59
N ASN A 409 -18.63 -37.36 -23.20
CA ASN A 409 -18.61 -37.90 -21.83
C ASN A 409 -17.79 -37.04 -20.86
N GLY A 410 -16.94 -36.14 -21.37
CA GLY A 410 -16.22 -35.12 -20.62
C GLY A 410 -16.98 -33.79 -20.55
N GLY A 411 -18.28 -33.83 -20.83
CA GLY A 411 -19.20 -32.72 -20.66
C GLY A 411 -19.21 -32.28 -19.20
N VAL A 412 -18.63 -31.11 -18.97
CA VAL A 412 -18.55 -30.35 -17.73
C VAL A 412 -17.62 -30.97 -16.68
N ASN A 413 -16.45 -30.35 -16.51
CA ASN A 413 -15.72 -30.34 -15.23
C ASN A 413 -16.54 -29.57 -14.16
N ASN A 414 -17.81 -29.97 -13.96
CA ASN A 414 -18.71 -29.40 -12.97
C ASN A 414 -18.24 -29.78 -11.58
N ASP A 415 -17.58 -30.94 -11.42
CA ASP A 415 -17.10 -31.38 -10.11
C ASP A 415 -16.05 -30.42 -9.55
N LYS A 416 -15.06 -29.96 -10.33
CA LYS A 416 -14.05 -29.02 -9.80
C LYS A 416 -14.62 -27.63 -9.52
N LEU A 417 -15.59 -27.18 -10.31
CA LEU A 417 -16.32 -25.92 -10.09
C LEU A 417 -17.30 -26.02 -8.92
N GLU A 418 -18.01 -27.14 -8.72
CA GLU A 418 -18.87 -27.41 -7.55
C GLU A 418 -18.08 -27.61 -6.26
N HIS A 419 -16.85 -28.14 -6.33
CA HIS A 419 -15.97 -28.24 -5.15
C HIS A 419 -15.41 -26.87 -4.76
N VAL A 420 -15.09 -26.00 -5.71
CA VAL A 420 -14.68 -24.61 -5.43
C VAL A 420 -15.88 -23.76 -5.01
N ASP A 421 -17.03 -23.87 -5.67
CA ASP A 421 -18.28 -23.21 -5.30
C ASP A 421 -18.85 -23.73 -3.96
N GLY A 422 -18.60 -25.01 -3.64
CA GLY A 422 -18.89 -25.63 -2.34
C GLY A 422 -17.93 -25.17 -1.23
N ALA A 423 -16.64 -25.03 -1.52
CA ALA A 423 -15.65 -24.44 -0.61
C ALA A 423 -15.93 -22.94 -0.35
N VAL A 424 -16.36 -22.21 -1.38
CA VAL A 424 -16.75 -20.80 -1.29
C VAL A 424 -18.07 -20.66 -0.51
N ARG A 425 -19.07 -21.51 -0.76
CA ARG A 425 -20.31 -21.53 0.05
C ARG A 425 -20.08 -21.93 1.50
N THR A 426 -19.18 -22.86 1.77
CA THR A 426 -18.85 -23.26 3.16
C THR A 426 -18.06 -22.17 3.88
N LEU A 427 -17.18 -21.44 3.18
CA LEU A 427 -16.53 -20.24 3.70
C LEU A 427 -17.54 -19.11 3.96
N ASP A 428 -18.50 -18.90 3.06
CA ASP A 428 -19.54 -17.88 3.21
C ASP A 428 -20.49 -18.20 4.38
N VAL A 429 -20.84 -19.48 4.58
CA VAL A 429 -21.60 -19.94 5.76
C VAL A 429 -20.78 -19.82 7.05
N ALA A 430 -19.46 -20.05 7.01
CA ALA A 430 -18.59 -19.84 8.16
C ALA A 430 -18.46 -18.35 8.51
N LEU A 431 -18.37 -17.48 7.51
CA LEU A 431 -18.34 -16.01 7.68
C LEU A 431 -19.68 -15.46 8.17
N GLN A 432 -20.81 -15.99 7.68
CA GLN A 432 -22.14 -15.65 8.19
C GLN A 432 -22.29 -16.07 9.66
N ARG A 433 -21.85 -17.28 10.03
CA ARG A 433 -21.85 -17.74 11.43
C ARG A 433 -20.91 -16.92 12.31
N LEU A 434 -19.76 -16.50 11.79
CA LEU A 434 -18.85 -15.61 12.52
C LEU A 434 -19.48 -14.24 12.76
N THR A 435 -20.16 -13.69 11.75
CA THR A 435 -20.86 -12.40 11.83
C THR A 435 -22.03 -12.49 12.82
N GLU A 436 -22.77 -13.59 12.80
CA GLU A 436 -23.86 -13.87 13.74
C GLU A 436 -23.34 -14.05 15.17
N ARG A 437 -22.19 -14.72 15.34
CA ARG A 437 -21.53 -14.87 16.65
C ARG A 437 -20.99 -13.55 17.18
N ILE A 438 -20.42 -12.70 16.33
CA ILE A 438 -19.99 -11.34 16.72
C ILE A 438 -21.22 -10.53 17.16
N ALA A 439 -22.30 -10.53 16.38
CA ALA A 439 -23.53 -9.84 16.73
C ALA A 439 -24.17 -10.36 18.03
N GLU A 440 -24.13 -11.67 18.28
CA GLU A 440 -24.63 -12.30 19.50
C GLU A 440 -23.75 -11.97 20.72
N THR A 441 -22.42 -11.97 20.57
CA THR A 441 -21.49 -11.53 21.62
C THR A 441 -21.62 -10.04 21.93
N GLU A 442 -21.83 -9.21 20.91
CA GLU A 442 -22.04 -7.76 21.06
C GLU A 442 -23.39 -7.46 21.71
N SER A 443 -24.45 -8.19 21.34
CA SER A 443 -25.77 -8.11 21.99
C SER A 443 -25.73 -8.56 23.45
N THR A 444 -25.00 -9.64 23.74
CA THR A 444 -24.82 -10.16 25.11
C THR A 444 -23.99 -9.19 25.95
N ALA A 445 -22.93 -8.61 25.39
CA ALA A 445 -22.13 -7.56 26.03
C ALA A 445 -22.97 -6.30 26.29
N ASN A 446 -23.76 -5.84 25.32
CA ASN A 446 -24.65 -4.69 25.47
C ASN A 446 -25.76 -4.93 26.50
N THR A 447 -26.28 -6.16 26.59
CA THR A 447 -27.25 -6.55 27.62
C THR A 447 -26.60 -6.56 29.00
N ALA A 448 -25.38 -7.10 29.12
CA ALA A 448 -24.62 -7.09 30.38
C ALA A 448 -24.30 -5.65 30.83
N ILE A 449 -23.87 -4.78 29.91
CA ILE A 449 -23.62 -3.36 30.17
C ILE A 449 -24.90 -2.66 30.65
N ARG A 450 -26.04 -2.87 29.96
CA ARG A 450 -27.31 -2.25 30.36
C ARG A 450 -27.80 -2.73 31.74
N THR A 451 -27.63 -4.02 32.05
CA THR A 451 -27.93 -4.54 33.40
C THR A 451 -26.98 -3.97 34.46
N LEU A 452 -25.71 -3.74 34.10
CA LEU A 452 -24.75 -3.08 35.00
C LEU A 452 -25.14 -1.62 35.24
N GLU A 453 -25.53 -0.88 34.22
CA GLU A 453 -26.04 0.50 34.33
C GLU A 453 -27.29 0.56 35.22
N GLU A 454 -28.23 -0.37 35.07
CA GLU A 454 -29.41 -0.48 35.93
C GLU A 454 -29.04 -0.81 37.39
N THR A 455 -28.06 -1.70 37.61
CA THR A 455 -27.58 -2.01 38.96
C THR A 455 -26.82 -0.85 39.60
N VAL A 456 -26.03 -0.10 38.83
CA VAL A 456 -25.31 1.10 39.31
C VAL A 456 -26.29 2.23 39.59
N SER A 457 -27.31 2.41 38.75
CA SER A 457 -28.34 3.44 38.93
C SER A 457 -29.25 3.13 40.12
N SER A 458 -29.65 1.86 40.30
CA SER A 458 -30.41 1.42 41.48
C SER A 458 -29.60 1.44 42.78
N LEU A 459 -28.29 1.19 42.71
CA LEU A 459 -27.37 1.35 43.84
C LEU A 459 -27.15 2.84 44.17
N GLY A 460 -26.98 3.70 43.16
CA GLY A 460 -26.88 5.15 43.32
C GLY A 460 -28.11 5.76 43.97
N ALA A 461 -29.31 5.37 43.52
CA ALA A 461 -30.57 5.78 44.12
C ALA A 461 -30.73 5.31 45.57
N ARG A 462 -30.19 4.13 45.92
CA ARG A 462 -30.17 3.61 47.30
C ARG A 462 -29.13 4.32 48.18
N VAL A 463 -27.98 4.71 47.61
CA VAL A 463 -26.93 5.48 48.30
C VAL A 463 -27.40 6.89 48.63
N GLU A 464 -28.16 7.54 47.75
CA GLU A 464 -28.79 8.83 48.06
C GLU A 464 -29.87 8.74 49.15
N GLN A 465 -30.51 7.58 49.31
CA GLN A 465 -31.54 7.34 50.34
C GLN A 465 -30.97 6.85 51.69
N GLY A 466 -29.74 6.34 51.73
CA GLY A 466 -29.10 5.78 52.93
C GLY A 466 -28.16 6.77 53.63
N THR A 467 -28.49 7.18 54.85
CA THR A 467 -27.64 8.04 55.69
C THR A 467 -26.47 7.25 56.30
N GLY A 468 -25.38 7.09 55.57
CA GLY A 468 -24.18 6.38 56.05
C GLY A 468 -22.93 6.59 55.20
N ALA A 469 -22.35 7.80 55.23
CA ALA A 469 -21.27 8.26 54.34
C ALA A 469 -19.91 7.51 54.45
N VAL A 470 -19.74 6.55 55.36
CA VAL A 470 -18.46 5.85 55.59
C VAL A 470 -18.49 4.40 55.09
N GLU A 471 -19.65 3.74 55.07
CA GLU A 471 -19.81 2.40 54.49
C GLU A 471 -19.94 2.44 52.95
N THR A 472 -20.28 3.61 52.40
CA THR A 472 -20.45 3.84 50.95
C THR A 472 -19.14 3.93 50.17
N GLU A 473 -18.06 4.42 50.78
CA GLU A 473 -16.76 4.58 50.10
C GLU A 473 -16.07 3.22 49.86
N VAL A 474 -16.18 2.30 50.84
CA VAL A 474 -15.61 0.96 50.76
C VAL A 474 -16.36 0.11 49.73
N VAL A 475 -17.70 0.20 49.71
CA VAL A 475 -18.52 -0.49 48.72
C VAL A 475 -18.30 0.08 47.32
N ARG A 476 -18.10 1.41 47.18
CA ARG A 476 -17.73 2.06 45.91
C ARG A 476 -16.37 1.59 45.40
N ALA A 477 -15.35 1.59 46.25
CA ALA A 477 -14.00 1.13 45.89
C ALA A 477 -13.99 -0.37 45.52
N MET A 478 -14.73 -1.21 46.25
CA MET A 478 -14.88 -2.63 45.90
C MET A 478 -15.62 -2.83 44.58
N LEU A 479 -16.63 -2.01 44.27
CA LEU A 479 -17.38 -2.09 43.02
C LEU A 479 -16.55 -1.60 41.83
N GLU A 480 -15.79 -0.53 42.02
CA GLU A 480 -14.90 0.06 41.01
C GLU A 480 -13.76 -0.90 40.66
N GLN A 481 -13.14 -1.52 41.67
CA GLN A 481 -12.16 -2.59 41.47
C GLN A 481 -12.75 -3.80 40.72
N ARG A 482 -14.02 -4.15 40.99
CA ARG A 482 -14.69 -5.29 40.37
C ARG A 482 -15.13 -5.01 38.93
N LEU A 483 -15.51 -3.77 38.64
CA LEU A 483 -15.78 -3.29 37.28
C LEU A 483 -14.50 -3.23 36.44
N ASP A 484 -13.39 -2.78 37.03
CA ASP A 484 -12.09 -2.72 36.35
C ASP A 484 -11.56 -4.13 36.05
N THR A 485 -11.72 -5.06 36.99
CA THR A 485 -11.39 -6.48 36.79
C THR A 485 -12.28 -7.12 35.71
N MET A 486 -13.58 -6.82 35.68
CA MET A 486 -14.48 -7.32 34.63
C MET A 486 -14.18 -6.71 33.26
N ALA A 487 -13.84 -5.42 33.19
CA ALA A 487 -13.43 -4.76 31.95
C ALA A 487 -12.13 -5.37 31.39
N GLN A 488 -11.17 -5.67 32.27
CA GLN A 488 -9.96 -6.41 31.92
C GLN A 488 -10.29 -7.82 31.41
N GLN A 489 -11.17 -8.55 32.08
CA GLN A 489 -11.58 -9.90 31.64
C GLN A 489 -12.31 -9.89 30.30
N VAL A 490 -13.17 -8.90 30.03
CA VAL A 490 -13.86 -8.77 28.73
C VAL A 490 -12.87 -8.38 27.63
N SER A 491 -11.95 -7.45 27.90
CA SER A 491 -10.90 -7.07 26.94
C SER A 491 -9.95 -8.24 26.64
N GLN A 492 -9.64 -9.05 27.66
CA GLN A 492 -8.84 -10.26 27.52
C GLN A 492 -9.57 -11.34 26.73
N MET A 493 -10.85 -11.62 27.01
CA MET A 493 -11.65 -12.58 26.23
C MET A 493 -11.79 -12.16 24.76
N VAL A 494 -11.96 -10.86 24.49
CA VAL A 494 -12.01 -10.33 23.11
C VAL A 494 -10.64 -10.42 22.44
N GLY A 495 -9.55 -10.18 23.18
CA GLY A 495 -8.18 -10.34 22.71
C GLY A 495 -7.85 -11.79 22.36
N GLU A 496 -8.19 -12.73 23.24
CA GLU A 496 -8.01 -14.17 23.04
C GLU A 496 -8.86 -14.69 21.86
N ALA A 497 -10.12 -14.27 21.75
CA ALA A 497 -10.98 -14.61 20.61
C ALA A 497 -10.44 -14.05 19.28
N ARG A 498 -9.84 -12.86 19.28
CA ARG A 498 -9.17 -12.28 18.10
C ARG A 498 -7.89 -13.03 17.74
N HIS A 499 -7.10 -13.43 18.74
CA HIS A 499 -5.86 -14.16 18.52
C HIS A 499 -6.12 -15.57 18.00
N GLU A 500 -7.13 -16.26 18.57
CA GLU A 500 -7.58 -17.57 18.09
C GLU A 500 -8.14 -17.49 16.65
N LEU A 501 -8.83 -16.40 16.30
CA LEU A 501 -9.27 -16.16 14.93
C LEU A 501 -8.11 -15.89 13.98
N GLN A 502 -7.09 -15.13 14.39
CA GLN A 502 -5.89 -14.91 13.59
C GLN A 502 -5.13 -16.21 13.35
N ASP A 503 -4.96 -17.04 14.37
CA ASP A 503 -4.30 -18.35 14.27
C ASP A 503 -5.09 -19.32 13.39
N GLN A 504 -6.42 -19.30 13.46
CA GLN A 504 -7.28 -20.10 12.58
C GLN A 504 -7.24 -19.63 11.13
N LEU A 505 -7.17 -18.31 10.88
CA LEU A 505 -7.04 -17.74 9.53
C LEU A 505 -5.65 -18.02 8.94
N GLN A 506 -4.60 -17.91 9.75
CA GLN A 506 -3.22 -18.25 9.41
C GLN A 506 -3.09 -19.74 9.07
N ALA A 507 -3.68 -20.63 9.89
CA ALA A 507 -3.67 -22.07 9.65
C ALA A 507 -4.49 -22.49 8.42
N ALA A 508 -5.60 -21.80 8.13
CA ALA A 508 -6.38 -22.01 6.92
C ALA A 508 -5.64 -21.54 5.66
N LEU A 509 -4.87 -20.44 5.74
CA LEU A 509 -4.03 -19.94 4.66
C LEU A 509 -2.80 -20.83 4.40
N GLU A 510 -2.19 -21.39 5.45
CA GLU A 510 -1.07 -22.34 5.33
C GLU A 510 -1.52 -23.75 4.87
N GLY A 511 -2.79 -24.10 5.09
CA GLY A 511 -3.40 -25.38 4.70
C GLY A 511 -3.76 -25.53 3.22
N VAL A 512 -3.61 -24.48 2.40
CA VAL A 512 -3.95 -24.49 0.95
C VAL A 512 -3.06 -25.44 0.13
N ALA A 513 -1.99 -26.00 0.71
CA ALA A 513 -1.00 -26.81 0.00
C ALA A 513 -1.09 -28.34 0.19
N GLY A 514 -2.13 -28.91 0.82
CA GLY A 514 -2.18 -30.37 1.01
C GLY A 514 -3.57 -30.98 1.15
N GLU A 515 -3.79 -32.13 0.49
CA GLU A 515 -5.00 -32.97 0.43
C GLU A 515 -5.52 -33.50 1.80
N GLY A 516 -5.08 -32.94 2.94
CA GLY A 516 -5.51 -33.31 4.29
C GLY A 516 -6.41 -32.28 5.01
N LEU A 517 -6.69 -31.14 4.38
CA LEU A 517 -7.44 -30.02 4.97
C LEU A 517 -8.84 -30.43 5.44
N GLU A 518 -9.54 -31.24 4.66
CA GLU A 518 -10.93 -31.62 4.94
C GLU A 518 -11.05 -32.52 6.18
N GLY A 519 -10.09 -33.45 6.37
CA GLY A 519 -10.04 -34.31 7.55
C GLY A 519 -9.67 -33.57 8.83
N ALA A 520 -8.73 -32.61 8.74
CA ALA A 520 -8.33 -31.77 9.86
C ALA A 520 -9.46 -30.80 10.27
N LEU A 521 -10.13 -30.17 9.30
CA LEU A 521 -11.27 -29.28 9.54
C LEU A 521 -12.46 -30.06 10.12
N ALA A 522 -12.74 -31.27 9.65
CA ALA A 522 -13.82 -32.10 10.20
C ALA A 522 -13.55 -32.58 11.63
N ASP A 523 -12.29 -32.76 12.04
CA ASP A 523 -11.93 -33.10 13.43
C ASP A 523 -11.98 -31.87 14.35
N VAL A 524 -11.50 -30.72 13.89
CA VAL A 524 -11.59 -29.44 14.61
C VAL A 524 -13.05 -29.03 14.83
N ASN A 525 -13.89 -29.14 13.80
CA ASN A 525 -15.32 -28.82 13.89
C ASN A 525 -16.06 -29.74 14.89
N ARG A 526 -15.68 -31.03 14.96
CA ARG A 526 -16.22 -31.96 15.98
C ARG A 526 -15.76 -31.61 17.40
N ARG A 527 -14.50 -31.21 17.59
CA ARG A 527 -13.97 -30.80 18.90
C ARG A 527 -14.57 -29.47 19.35
N LEU A 528 -14.75 -28.52 18.45
CA LEU A 528 -15.39 -27.24 18.73
C LEU A 528 -16.86 -27.42 19.11
N ALA A 529 -17.62 -28.20 18.34
CA ALA A 529 -19.01 -28.52 18.68
C ALA A 529 -19.16 -29.32 20.00
N ALA A 530 -18.12 -30.03 20.45
CA ALA A 530 -18.11 -30.70 21.75
C ALA A 530 -17.75 -29.73 22.89
N ALA A 531 -16.83 -28.78 22.65
CA ALA A 531 -16.47 -27.72 23.59
C ALA A 531 -17.62 -26.73 23.80
N GLU A 532 -18.25 -26.27 22.72
CA GLU A 532 -19.41 -25.36 22.74
C GLU A 532 -20.58 -25.95 23.53
N ARG A 533 -20.88 -27.25 23.34
CA ARG A 533 -21.94 -27.92 24.13
C ARG A 533 -21.62 -27.98 25.61
N ARG A 534 -20.36 -28.22 25.99
CA ARG A 534 -19.93 -28.23 27.41
C ARG A 534 -19.96 -26.83 28.01
N GLN A 535 -19.58 -25.82 27.23
CA GLN A 535 -19.55 -24.43 27.68
C GLN A 535 -20.97 -23.87 27.85
N ALA A 536 -21.87 -24.12 26.88
CA ALA A 536 -23.28 -23.79 27.01
C ALA A 536 -23.94 -24.47 28.21
N GLN A 537 -23.67 -25.76 28.45
CA GLN A 537 -24.16 -26.49 29.63
C GLN A 537 -23.63 -25.91 30.95
N THR A 538 -22.37 -25.47 30.99
CA THR A 538 -21.76 -24.86 32.18
C THR A 538 -22.36 -23.48 32.45
N ILE A 539 -22.58 -22.67 31.40
CA ILE A 539 -23.22 -21.36 31.50
C ILE A 539 -24.69 -21.51 31.93
N GLU A 540 -25.41 -22.50 31.41
CA GLU A 540 -26.78 -22.80 31.83
C GLU A 540 -26.84 -23.23 33.31
N ALA A 541 -25.92 -24.08 33.76
CA ALA A 541 -25.83 -24.49 35.16
C ALA A 541 -25.52 -23.30 36.10
N ILE A 542 -24.58 -22.44 35.70
CA ILE A 542 -24.21 -21.23 36.45
C ILE A 542 -25.39 -20.25 36.51
N SER A 543 -26.06 -20.00 35.39
CA SER A 543 -27.20 -19.07 35.33
C SER A 543 -28.42 -19.57 36.12
N LEU A 544 -28.66 -20.89 36.16
CA LEU A 544 -29.69 -21.49 37.01
C LEU A 544 -29.37 -21.32 38.49
N GLU A 545 -28.09 -21.49 38.86
CA GLU A 545 -27.63 -21.36 40.25
C GLU A 545 -27.63 -19.90 40.72
N ILE A 546 -27.26 -18.95 39.85
CA ILE A 546 -27.36 -17.51 40.11
C ILE A 546 -28.82 -17.10 40.32
N ARG A 547 -29.75 -17.59 39.49
CA ARG A 547 -31.19 -17.33 39.71
C ARG A 547 -31.68 -17.87 41.05
N ARG A 548 -31.28 -19.09 41.42
CA ARG A 548 -31.61 -19.69 42.73
C ARG A 548 -31.00 -18.91 43.89
N MET A 549 -29.75 -18.45 43.76
CA MET A 549 -29.10 -17.61 44.77
C MET A 549 -29.81 -16.27 44.91
N SER A 550 -30.13 -15.58 43.81
CA SER A 550 -30.88 -14.32 43.84
C SER A 550 -32.26 -14.48 44.46
N GLU A 551 -33.00 -15.54 44.12
CA GLU A 551 -34.33 -15.79 44.69
C GLU A 551 -34.26 -16.16 46.19
N THR A 552 -33.22 -16.88 46.60
CA THR A 552 -32.99 -17.23 48.01
C THR A 552 -32.56 -16.01 48.83
N VAL A 553 -31.69 -15.16 48.27
CA VAL A 553 -31.26 -13.89 48.88
C VAL A 553 -32.44 -12.94 48.98
N ASP A 554 -33.28 -12.81 47.96
CA ASP A 554 -34.46 -11.92 47.97
C ASP A 554 -35.53 -12.38 48.98
N LYS A 555 -35.80 -13.70 49.05
CA LYS A 555 -36.69 -14.28 50.07
C LYS A 555 -36.16 -14.08 51.50
N ARG A 556 -34.85 -14.17 51.71
CA ARG A 556 -34.23 -14.00 53.04
C ARG A 556 -34.08 -12.53 53.42
N LEU A 557 -33.80 -11.65 52.48
CA LEU A 557 -33.76 -10.20 52.70
C LEU A 557 -35.14 -9.68 53.13
N ARG A 558 -36.22 -10.12 52.46
CA ARG A 558 -37.60 -9.83 52.89
C ARG A 558 -37.93 -10.42 54.27
N ALA A 559 -37.43 -11.61 54.59
CA ALA A 559 -37.61 -12.22 55.91
C ALA A 559 -36.82 -11.50 57.02
N VAL A 560 -35.71 -10.83 56.69
CA VAL A 560 -34.90 -10.02 57.60
C VAL A 560 -35.51 -8.62 57.78
N GLU A 561 -35.96 -7.98 56.69
CA GLU A 561 -36.65 -6.69 56.73
C GLU A 561 -37.96 -6.76 57.54
N THR A 562 -38.70 -7.87 57.46
CA THR A 562 -39.93 -8.05 58.24
C THR A 562 -39.71 -8.32 59.73
N ARG A 563 -38.49 -8.67 60.15
CA ARG A 563 -38.20 -9.03 61.54
C ARG A 563 -37.39 -7.99 62.32
N ASN A 564 -36.81 -6.97 61.67
CA ASN A 564 -36.08 -5.83 62.25
C ASN A 564 -35.64 -6.00 63.73
N ASP A 565 -34.77 -6.99 63.97
CA ASP A 565 -34.19 -7.32 65.27
C ASP A 565 -32.70 -7.59 65.07
N ASP A 566 -31.84 -7.01 65.92
CA ASP A 566 -30.37 -7.10 65.84
C ASP A 566 -29.82 -8.53 65.85
N ALA A 567 -30.61 -9.50 66.35
CA ALA A 567 -30.29 -10.93 66.30
C ALA A 567 -30.31 -11.50 64.87
N ALA A 568 -31.14 -10.97 63.98
CA ALA A 568 -31.18 -11.37 62.57
C ALA A 568 -29.92 -10.89 61.82
N GLY A 569 -29.39 -9.71 62.16
CA GLY A 569 -28.14 -9.18 61.60
C GLY A 569 -26.90 -9.99 62.04
N ALA A 570 -26.92 -10.59 63.22
CA ALA A 570 -25.87 -11.51 63.66
C ALA A 570 -25.93 -12.85 62.90
N ALA A 571 -27.14 -13.42 62.72
CA ALA A 571 -27.33 -14.65 61.95
C ALA A 571 -26.97 -14.50 60.46
N VAL A 572 -27.28 -13.35 59.86
CA VAL A 572 -26.88 -13.03 58.48
C VAL A 572 -25.35 -12.88 58.37
N ARG A 573 -24.68 -12.24 59.33
CA ARG A 573 -23.21 -12.13 59.35
C ARG A 573 -22.52 -13.48 59.50
N GLU A 574 -23.03 -14.35 60.36
CA GLU A 574 -22.46 -15.70 60.53
C GLU A 574 -22.68 -16.56 59.28
N GLU A 575 -23.83 -16.44 58.62
CA GLU A 575 -24.10 -17.17 57.39
C GLU A 575 -23.31 -16.62 56.19
N LEU A 576 -23.11 -15.31 56.09
CA LEU A 576 -22.23 -14.69 55.09
C LEU A 576 -20.77 -15.15 55.28
N SER A 577 -20.32 -15.30 56.53
CA SER A 577 -19.00 -15.85 56.82
C SER A 577 -18.87 -17.32 56.37
N ARG A 578 -19.92 -18.14 56.55
CA ARG A 578 -19.96 -19.53 56.05
C ARG A 578 -20.04 -19.62 54.52
N MET A 579 -20.78 -18.70 53.88
CA MET A 579 -20.82 -18.62 52.42
C MET A 579 -19.47 -18.17 51.86
N ALA A 580 -18.80 -17.22 52.50
CA ALA A 580 -17.45 -16.80 52.14
C ALA A 580 -16.46 -17.96 52.25
N SER A 581 -16.46 -18.71 53.37
CA SER A 581 -15.56 -19.86 53.54
C SER A 581 -15.84 -21.00 52.54
N THR A 582 -17.11 -21.22 52.18
CA THR A 582 -17.50 -22.23 51.18
C THR A 582 -17.10 -21.81 49.77
N LEU A 583 -17.20 -20.51 49.46
CA LEU A 583 -16.71 -19.95 48.21
C LEU A 583 -15.18 -20.05 48.13
N GLU A 584 -14.47 -19.72 49.21
CA GLU A 584 -13.01 -19.81 49.29
C GLU A 584 -12.52 -21.25 49.09
N GLN A 585 -13.18 -22.24 49.72
CA GLN A 585 -12.91 -23.66 49.45
C GLN A 585 -13.21 -24.10 48.01
N ARG A 586 -14.21 -23.49 47.36
CA ARG A 586 -14.52 -23.80 45.95
C ARG A 586 -13.55 -23.10 45.00
N PHE A 587 -13.09 -21.90 45.31
CA PHE A 587 -12.03 -21.23 44.58
C PHE A 587 -10.71 -22.00 44.69
N ASP A 588 -10.35 -22.48 45.89
CA ASP A 588 -9.20 -23.37 46.08
C ASP A 588 -9.31 -24.67 45.25
N ASP A 589 -10.51 -25.26 45.15
CA ASP A 589 -10.73 -26.47 44.34
C ASP A 589 -10.69 -26.19 42.83
N ILE A 590 -11.13 -25.00 42.40
CA ILE A 590 -11.01 -24.53 41.02
C ILE A 590 -9.54 -24.25 40.68
N GLU A 591 -8.82 -23.50 41.50
CA GLU A 591 -7.40 -23.20 41.32
C GLU A 591 -6.56 -24.48 41.23
N ARG A 592 -6.85 -25.49 42.06
CA ARG A 592 -6.16 -26.79 41.99
C ARG A 592 -6.49 -27.56 40.71
N ARG A 593 -7.73 -27.49 40.22
CA ARG A 593 -8.12 -28.12 38.94
C ARG A 593 -7.50 -27.39 37.74
N GLU A 594 -7.39 -26.06 37.82
CA GLU A 594 -6.81 -25.20 36.80
C GLU A 594 -5.29 -25.39 36.72
N ALA A 595 -4.61 -25.46 37.88
CA ALA A 595 -3.19 -25.84 37.95
C ALA A 595 -2.93 -27.21 37.30
N GLY A 596 -3.78 -28.21 37.58
CA GLY A 596 -3.68 -29.52 36.94
C GLY A 596 -3.99 -29.50 35.43
N ALA A 597 -4.77 -28.54 34.95
CA ALA A 597 -5.00 -28.32 33.52
C ALA A 597 -3.80 -27.63 32.85
N PHE A 598 -3.18 -26.66 33.51
CA PHE A 598 -1.94 -26.02 33.05
C PHE A 598 -0.78 -27.01 32.98
N ASP A 599 -0.63 -27.92 33.95
CA ASP A 599 0.40 -28.97 33.88
C ASP A 599 0.21 -29.89 32.67
N ARG A 600 -1.04 -30.24 32.34
CA ARG A 600 -1.35 -31.05 31.14
C ARG A 600 -1.09 -30.26 29.85
N MET A 601 -1.47 -28.98 29.82
CA MET A 601 -1.21 -28.09 28.70
C MET A 601 0.30 -27.89 28.49
N GLY A 602 1.08 -27.74 29.57
CA GLY A 602 2.54 -27.66 29.51
C GLY A 602 3.19 -28.92 28.91
N LEU A 603 2.66 -30.10 29.25
CA LEU A 603 3.11 -31.36 28.62
C LEU A 603 2.70 -31.47 27.14
N GLU A 604 1.55 -30.94 26.76
CA GLU A 604 1.12 -30.90 25.35
C GLU A 604 1.91 -29.88 24.53
N ILE A 605 2.22 -28.72 25.11
CA ILE A 605 3.11 -27.70 24.53
C ILE A 605 4.53 -28.26 24.36
N GLY A 606 5.05 -29.00 25.35
CA GLY A 606 6.34 -29.67 25.23
C GLY A 606 6.39 -30.67 24.07
N ARG A 607 5.33 -31.49 23.90
CA ARG A 607 5.22 -32.41 22.76
C ARG A 607 5.01 -31.69 21.42
N LEU A 608 4.31 -30.56 21.42
CA LEU A 608 4.16 -29.73 20.23
C LEU A 608 5.50 -29.14 19.82
N SER A 609 6.27 -28.65 20.78
CA SER A 609 7.63 -28.11 20.57
C SER A 609 8.57 -29.17 20.01
N GLU A 610 8.54 -30.39 20.55
CA GLU A 610 9.34 -31.52 20.06
C GLU A 610 8.97 -31.89 18.62
N ARG A 611 7.68 -31.96 18.29
CA ARG A 611 7.22 -32.20 16.90
C ARG A 611 7.53 -31.03 15.96
N LEU A 612 7.49 -29.80 16.46
CA LEU A 612 7.84 -28.62 15.68
C LEU A 612 9.34 -28.63 15.38
N GLU A 613 10.19 -28.95 16.35
CA GLU A 613 11.63 -29.08 16.16
C GLU A 613 11.98 -30.18 15.14
N GLU A 614 11.32 -31.34 15.24
CA GLU A 614 11.48 -32.44 14.27
C GLU A 614 11.04 -32.02 12.85
N ARG A 615 9.92 -31.31 12.74
CA ARG A 615 9.38 -30.82 11.45
C ARG A 615 10.22 -29.68 10.88
N VAL A 616 10.70 -28.76 11.70
CA VAL A 616 11.61 -27.67 11.30
C VAL A 616 12.93 -28.27 10.81
N GLY A 617 13.51 -29.23 11.53
CA GLY A 617 14.72 -29.93 11.08
C GLY A 617 14.52 -30.68 9.74
N ALA A 618 13.34 -31.27 9.52
CA ALA A 618 13.00 -31.90 8.23
C ALA A 618 12.86 -30.86 7.10
N VAL A 619 12.28 -29.69 7.38
CA VAL A 619 12.15 -28.58 6.43
C VAL A 619 13.50 -27.93 6.13
N GLU A 620 14.36 -27.75 7.13
CA GLU A 620 15.71 -27.23 6.96
C GLU A 620 16.56 -28.15 6.08
N ASN A 621 16.52 -29.46 6.32
CA ASN A 621 17.21 -30.44 5.48
C ASN A 621 16.69 -30.44 4.04
N ARG A 622 15.36 -30.35 3.85
CA ARG A 622 14.76 -30.26 2.51
C ARG A 622 15.12 -28.95 1.81
N SER A 623 15.17 -27.85 2.56
CA SER A 623 15.53 -26.53 2.03
C SER A 623 17.01 -26.47 1.66
N ALA A 624 17.90 -27.07 2.46
CA ALA A 624 19.31 -27.19 2.14
C ALA A 624 19.54 -27.97 0.83
N GLN A 625 18.83 -29.08 0.64
CA GLN A 625 18.88 -29.86 -0.61
C GLN A 625 18.31 -29.11 -1.82
N ALA A 626 17.21 -28.38 -1.64
CA ALA A 626 16.63 -27.56 -2.70
C ALA A 626 17.57 -26.40 -3.09
N ILE A 627 18.20 -25.76 -2.12
CA ILE A 627 19.18 -24.69 -2.34
C ILE A 627 20.42 -25.23 -3.06
N GLU A 628 20.90 -26.43 -2.70
CA GLU A 628 22.02 -27.07 -3.40
C GLU A 628 21.69 -27.35 -4.87
N GLN A 629 20.49 -27.88 -5.16
CA GLN A 629 20.01 -28.13 -6.52
C GLN A 629 19.86 -26.84 -7.33
N VAL A 630 19.29 -25.78 -6.73
CA VAL A 630 19.18 -24.47 -7.36
C VAL A 630 20.56 -23.87 -7.59
N GLY A 631 21.50 -24.02 -6.65
CA GLY A 631 22.88 -23.59 -6.80
C GLY A 631 23.57 -24.25 -7.99
N GLU A 632 23.39 -25.56 -8.16
CA GLU A 632 23.92 -26.29 -9.31
C GLU A 632 23.24 -25.87 -10.64
N GLN A 633 21.93 -25.60 -10.61
CA GLN A 633 21.20 -25.12 -11.78
C GLN A 633 21.61 -23.70 -12.17
N VAL A 634 21.89 -22.82 -11.21
CA VAL A 634 22.40 -21.47 -11.41
C VAL A 634 23.84 -21.52 -11.95
N ALA A 635 24.70 -22.40 -11.44
CA ALA A 635 26.04 -22.61 -11.99
C ALA A 635 25.98 -23.06 -13.46
N ARG A 636 25.12 -24.03 -13.78
CA ARG A 636 24.88 -24.48 -15.17
C ARG A 636 24.26 -23.40 -16.07
N MET A 637 23.48 -22.47 -15.50
CA MET A 637 22.96 -21.32 -16.24
C MET A 637 24.05 -20.27 -16.49
N ALA A 638 24.91 -20.01 -15.51
CA ALA A 638 26.03 -19.08 -15.63
C ALA A 638 27.02 -19.55 -16.72
N ASP A 639 27.33 -20.86 -16.77
CA ASP A 639 28.19 -21.43 -17.81
C ASP A 639 27.57 -21.26 -19.21
N ARG A 640 26.26 -21.52 -19.36
CA ARG A 640 25.56 -21.32 -20.64
C ARG A 640 25.50 -19.85 -21.05
N PHE A 641 25.33 -18.94 -20.08
CA PHE A 641 25.31 -17.51 -20.34
C PHE A 641 26.69 -17.01 -20.78
N ASN A 642 27.77 -17.43 -20.11
CA ASN A 642 29.15 -17.10 -20.50
C ASN A 642 29.48 -17.64 -21.89
N GLN A 643 29.13 -18.90 -22.19
CA GLN A 643 29.31 -19.46 -23.54
C GLN A 643 28.56 -18.66 -24.61
N ARG A 644 27.33 -18.23 -24.32
CA ARG A 644 26.55 -17.40 -25.25
C ARG A 644 27.16 -16.00 -25.40
N GLN A 645 27.65 -15.39 -24.33
CA GLN A 645 28.35 -14.11 -24.41
C GLN A 645 29.64 -14.22 -25.23
N ASP A 646 30.41 -15.29 -25.08
CA ASP A 646 31.63 -15.52 -25.88
C ASP A 646 31.34 -15.70 -27.37
N ILE A 647 30.22 -16.33 -27.72
CA ILE A 647 29.76 -16.46 -29.11
C ILE A 647 29.33 -15.10 -29.65
N LEU A 648 28.51 -14.36 -28.90
CA LEU A 648 28.03 -13.03 -29.30
C LEU A 648 29.18 -12.02 -29.42
N ALA A 649 30.19 -12.09 -28.54
CA ALA A 649 31.37 -11.23 -28.59
C ALA A 649 32.20 -11.51 -29.85
N ARG A 650 32.36 -12.77 -30.25
CA ARG A 650 33.00 -13.14 -31.52
C ARG A 650 32.22 -12.65 -32.72
N GLU A 651 30.91 -12.87 -32.74
CA GLU A 651 30.05 -12.45 -33.85
C GLU A 651 30.03 -10.91 -33.99
N LEU A 652 29.99 -10.18 -32.87
CA LEU A 652 30.10 -8.73 -32.88
C LEU A 652 31.47 -8.28 -33.41
N GLY A 653 32.55 -8.96 -33.02
CA GLY A 653 33.90 -8.70 -33.53
C GLY A 653 33.98 -8.88 -35.05
N GLU A 654 33.45 -9.99 -35.58
CA GLU A 654 33.37 -10.24 -37.02
C GLU A 654 32.56 -9.17 -37.76
N ARG A 655 31.38 -8.81 -37.23
CA ARG A 655 30.56 -7.74 -37.82
C ARG A 655 31.25 -6.38 -37.79
N MET A 656 32.04 -6.10 -36.75
CA MET A 656 32.79 -4.85 -36.64
C MET A 656 33.92 -4.80 -37.67
N LEU A 657 34.64 -5.91 -37.87
CA LEU A 657 35.66 -6.03 -38.91
C LEU A 657 35.07 -5.86 -40.31
N ASP A 658 33.96 -6.52 -40.63
CA ASP A 658 33.26 -6.33 -41.91
C ASP A 658 32.79 -4.89 -42.11
N SER A 659 32.32 -4.25 -41.03
CA SER A 659 31.90 -2.85 -41.05
C SER A 659 33.08 -1.90 -41.29
N GLU A 660 34.23 -2.19 -40.70
CA GLU A 660 35.47 -1.46 -40.89
C GLU A 660 35.98 -1.61 -42.32
N GLU A 661 35.96 -2.82 -42.89
CA GLU A 661 36.33 -3.06 -44.30
C GLU A 661 35.41 -2.28 -45.26
N ARG A 662 34.09 -2.34 -45.04
CA ARG A 662 33.11 -1.58 -45.84
C ARG A 662 33.23 -0.06 -45.66
N ALA A 663 33.63 0.42 -44.47
CA ALA A 663 33.91 1.83 -44.25
C ALA A 663 35.21 2.26 -44.95
N GLY A 664 36.26 1.44 -44.86
CA GLY A 664 37.53 1.68 -45.55
C GLY A 664 37.40 1.72 -47.07
N ALA A 665 36.59 0.83 -47.64
CA ALA A 665 36.27 0.83 -49.08
C ALA A 665 35.58 2.15 -49.50
N ARG A 666 34.57 2.59 -48.75
CA ARG A 666 33.85 3.86 -49.01
C ARG A 666 34.74 5.09 -48.85
N VAL A 667 35.64 5.09 -47.87
CA VAL A 667 36.62 6.17 -47.69
C VAL A 667 37.59 6.20 -48.88
N THR A 668 38.07 5.05 -49.33
CA THR A 668 38.97 4.96 -50.49
C THR A 668 38.28 5.44 -51.77
N GLU A 669 37.02 5.06 -51.99
CA GLU A 669 36.22 5.51 -53.12
C GLU A 669 35.97 7.03 -53.07
N ALA A 670 35.66 7.58 -51.88
CA ALA A 670 35.50 9.01 -51.68
C ALA A 670 36.80 9.78 -51.96
N ILE A 671 37.94 9.26 -51.51
CA ILE A 671 39.27 9.84 -51.80
C ILE A 671 39.53 9.84 -53.31
N ASN A 672 39.26 8.73 -54.00
CA ASN A 672 39.42 8.64 -55.46
C ASN A 672 38.49 9.61 -56.21
N SER A 673 37.24 9.75 -55.76
CA SER A 673 36.29 10.72 -56.31
C SER A 673 36.78 12.17 -56.13
N ILE A 674 37.32 12.51 -54.96
CA ILE A 674 37.91 13.83 -54.70
C ILE A 674 39.13 14.08 -55.59
N MET A 675 40.02 13.09 -55.72
CA MET A 675 41.19 13.22 -56.61
C MET A 675 40.77 13.41 -58.06
N HIS A 676 39.74 12.68 -58.54
CA HIS A 676 39.23 12.84 -59.89
C HIS A 676 38.63 14.24 -60.11
N ARG A 677 37.82 14.73 -59.16
CA ARG A 677 37.26 16.09 -59.22
C ARG A 677 38.35 17.17 -59.15
N LEU A 678 39.42 16.95 -58.40
CA LEU A 678 40.54 17.89 -58.33
C LEU A 678 41.27 17.95 -59.68
N ALA A 679 41.52 16.79 -60.31
CA ALA A 679 42.12 16.73 -61.65
C ALA A 679 41.23 17.40 -62.71
N GLU A 680 39.91 17.19 -62.66
CA GLU A 680 38.95 17.85 -63.54
C GLU A 680 38.92 19.36 -63.33
N VAL A 681 38.96 19.83 -62.07
CA VAL A 681 39.04 21.26 -61.76
C VAL A 681 40.37 21.85 -62.21
N GLU A 682 41.49 21.13 -62.08
CA GLU A 682 42.79 21.55 -62.60
C GLU A 682 42.77 21.69 -64.13
N GLU A 683 42.20 20.72 -64.84
CA GLU A 683 42.02 20.77 -66.29
C GLU A 683 41.15 21.95 -66.71
N HIS A 684 40.00 22.14 -66.06
CA HIS A 684 39.10 23.26 -66.35
C HIS A 684 39.73 24.61 -66.00
N SER A 685 40.57 24.67 -64.96
CA SER A 685 41.34 25.86 -64.63
C SER A 685 42.42 26.15 -65.68
N ALA A 686 43.09 25.12 -66.22
CA ALA A 686 44.06 25.27 -67.29
C ALA A 686 43.39 25.76 -68.58
N GLU A 687 42.21 25.23 -68.91
CA GLU A 687 41.38 25.70 -70.02
C GLU A 687 40.92 27.15 -69.82
N ALA A 688 40.52 27.54 -68.61
CA ALA A 688 40.10 28.91 -68.30
C ALA A 688 41.27 29.91 -68.30
N ILE A 689 42.48 29.48 -67.97
CA ILE A 689 43.70 30.30 -67.95
C ILE A 689 44.28 30.47 -69.37
N ALA A 690 44.09 29.50 -70.27
CA ALA A 690 44.66 29.53 -71.62
C ALA A 690 44.25 30.78 -72.47
N PRO A 691 42.99 31.26 -72.48
CA PRO A 691 42.59 32.49 -73.17
C PRO A 691 43.25 33.74 -72.58
N VAL A 692 43.43 33.79 -71.25
CA VAL A 692 44.09 34.91 -70.58
C VAL A 692 45.56 34.94 -70.93
N GLN A 693 46.25 33.79 -70.90
CA GLN A 693 47.65 33.71 -71.36
C GLN A 693 47.79 34.10 -72.84
N LYS A 694 46.84 33.71 -73.70
CA LYS A 694 46.81 34.09 -75.12
C LYS A 694 46.51 35.58 -75.33
N ALA A 695 45.65 36.17 -74.50
CA ALA A 695 45.37 37.60 -74.52
C ALA A 695 46.59 38.40 -74.04
N VAL A 696 47.26 37.95 -72.97
CA VAL A 696 48.49 38.55 -72.46
C VAL A 696 49.62 38.46 -73.49
N SER A 697 49.79 37.31 -74.17
CA SER A 697 50.81 37.18 -75.22
C SER A 697 50.47 37.99 -76.48
N SER A 698 49.20 38.11 -76.84
CA SER A 698 48.70 39.00 -77.90
C SER A 698 48.95 40.47 -77.57
N VAL A 699 48.68 40.90 -76.33
CA VAL A 699 48.99 42.25 -75.86
C VAL A 699 50.50 42.48 -75.85
N ALA A 700 51.30 41.53 -75.37
CA ALA A 700 52.76 41.60 -75.43
C ALA A 700 53.27 41.73 -76.88
N SER A 701 52.73 40.95 -77.81
CA SER A 701 53.07 41.00 -79.24
C SER A 701 52.63 42.32 -79.89
N LYS A 702 51.51 42.89 -79.44
CA LYS A 702 51.01 44.19 -79.92
C LYS A 702 51.83 45.34 -79.34
N LEU A 703 52.30 45.21 -78.10
CA LEU A 703 53.26 46.12 -77.49
C LEU A 703 54.60 46.08 -78.25
N GLU A 704 55.10 44.89 -78.55
CA GLU A 704 56.32 44.67 -79.32
C GLU A 704 56.21 45.23 -80.75
N ARG A 705 55.03 45.13 -81.39
CA ARG A 705 54.77 45.78 -82.70
C ARG A 705 54.70 47.30 -82.64
N ILE A 706 54.24 47.86 -81.53
CA ILE A 706 54.25 49.32 -81.31
C ILE A 706 55.67 49.79 -81.02
N GLU A 707 56.45 48.97 -80.30
CA GLU A 707 57.87 49.20 -80.02
C GLU A 707 58.75 49.04 -81.27
N SER A 708 58.37 48.17 -82.21
CA SER A 708 59.10 47.96 -83.47
C SER A 708 58.83 49.01 -84.57
N GLY A 709 58.13 50.11 -84.24
CA GLY A 709 58.18 51.36 -85.01
C GLY A 709 57.83 51.26 -86.49
N GLN A 710 56.64 50.76 -86.84
CA GLN A 710 56.15 50.80 -88.22
C GLN A 710 55.00 51.80 -88.37
N ASP A 711 55.36 53.08 -88.20
CA ASP A 711 54.58 54.23 -88.67
C ASP A 711 55.52 55.07 -89.55
N ALA A 712 55.31 55.00 -90.87
CA ALA A 712 55.93 55.87 -91.86
C ALA A 712 54.89 56.27 -92.90
N ILE A 713 54.28 57.44 -92.66
CA ILE A 713 54.01 58.53 -93.62
C ILE A 713 54.05 58.12 -95.10
N ASP A 714 52.93 58.23 -95.82
CA ASP A 714 52.92 59.15 -96.97
C ASP A 714 51.54 59.57 -97.49
N THR A 715 51.59 60.78 -98.04
CA THR A 715 50.61 61.66 -98.63
C THR A 715 50.09 61.20 -99.99
N SER A 716 48.93 61.76 -100.39
CA SER A 716 48.44 62.03 -101.76
C SER A 716 47.13 61.34 -102.22
N ALA A 717 46.09 62.17 -102.37
CA ALA A 717 45.12 62.10 -103.47
C ALA A 717 45.72 62.94 -104.64
N PRO A 718 45.36 62.81 -105.95
CA PRO A 718 43.97 62.69 -106.46
C PRO A 718 43.75 61.89 -107.79
N ARG A 719 42.46 61.68 -108.12
CA ARG A 719 41.77 61.58 -109.45
C ARG A 719 42.50 60.97 -110.69
N ALA A 720 41.86 59.97 -111.31
CA ALA A 720 41.28 60.03 -112.68
C ALA A 720 40.70 58.65 -113.11
N ASP A 721 39.55 58.70 -113.79
CA ASP A 721 38.72 57.58 -114.26
C ASP A 721 39.32 56.79 -115.43
N ALA A 722 39.12 55.46 -115.41
CA ALA A 722 38.83 54.56 -116.55
C ALA A 722 38.46 53.17 -116.03
#